data_AF-A0A7C7VWM7-F1
#
_entry.id   AF-A0A7C7VWM7-F1
#
_cell.length_a   1.000
_cell.length_b   1.000
_cell.length_c   1.000
_cell.angle_alpha   90.00
_cell.angle_beta   90.00
_cell.angle_gamma   90.00
#
_symmetry.space_group_name_H-M   'P 1'
#
loop_
_entity.id
_entity.type
_entity.pdbx_description
1 polymer ?
#
loop_
_entity_poly.entity_id
_entity_poly.type
_entity_poly.pdbx_seq_one_letter_code
_entity_poly.pdbx_strand_id
1 'polypeptide(L)'
;MRQVLIWSTTIILATALAAGQEVPLSPADPQALGDWAQAFQPFRLHPDRPAGLTYRGPTFPLLLWGQIPVGEARYALVLGVNELGVPGLWLDGNRDGVIETDELLSGGRGKDFYLWRTTLMADPPGGEPYEYPLGVLWPEGRGYVYLVGGAPRQGVFTLDGGEYTLVLLDGDVDGVFGSDQDFYAVDTDGDGTIYGDTDGHERFALDEAFTIGDKSFRPARIAPDGNSLTLEETQYVPPKLPLIPGYPAPDFSFTPFRGGEQVSLSDFRGKVVLLDFWATWCAPCLQELPNVISTYREFHPQGFEIIGISLDTSESDLLSVLEGQEIPWPQYFDGRGWDSEIASLYRIYGIPATLLLDRAGIIRYRDLRGEELREKVAELLAEPPQEPPSEEAPVEVLAPPAILPDAEPILEVSLQERVGILPGGTAELLVRVENTSPHLAEEITLTIPRLPDGIEAAPAELAELPAFGQRDLTLTLHAAAGLEPGERPATLLLSYHYCIGESCFQMSDELELVLAVGEEPLAVKAAFRPWWLLALLGVGVVLAWLLWGKGASTLALVLVLLAGAALGVGAYLGQARQAQLIGAVICTSCVGIEEERHDTPVLSQETRTALGGLPGPVELVVFHAPWCRSCPYAIAMAQEFAQANPAIRVELVDAEEDTERAIQAGVFRSGRLIVPAILNPATGEVIFGITDLEARLLELVRGGGR
;
A
#
# COMPACT_ATOMS: atom_id res chain seq x y z
N MET A 1 -1.43 44.55 63.71
CA MET A 1 -0.68 43.71 62.74
C MET A 1 -1.28 42.32 62.80
N ARG A 2 -2.28 42.05 61.94
CA ARG A 2 -2.24 41.09 60.80
C ARG A 2 -1.92 39.65 61.26
N GLN A 3 -2.91 38.77 61.44
CA GLN A 3 -3.70 38.00 60.45
C GLN A 3 -3.03 36.72 59.93
N VAL A 4 -3.74 35.60 60.18
CA VAL A 4 -3.94 34.40 59.34
C VAL A 4 -2.79 33.37 59.23
N LEU A 5 -3.03 32.20 59.82
CA LEU A 5 -2.74 30.90 59.20
C LEU A 5 -3.88 29.92 59.57
N ILE A 6 -4.64 29.58 58.54
CA ILE A 6 -5.83 28.73 58.52
C ILE A 6 -5.47 27.55 57.59
N TRP A 7 -5.69 26.33 58.09
CA TRP A 7 -6.10 25.11 57.39
C TRP A 7 -5.35 24.66 56.14
N SER A 8 -4.82 23.43 56.16
CA SER A 8 -4.77 22.52 55.00
C SER A 8 -4.56 21.08 55.49
N THR A 9 -5.67 20.43 55.82
CA THR A 9 -5.79 18.96 55.85
C THR A 9 -6.43 18.58 54.50
N THR A 10 -6.01 17.44 53.92
CA THR A 10 -6.50 16.80 52.68
C THR A 10 -5.73 17.19 51.42
N ILE A 11 -4.88 16.28 50.94
CA ILE A 11 -4.89 15.65 49.61
C ILE A 11 -4.06 14.37 49.80
N ILE A 12 -4.74 13.25 50.02
CA ILE A 12 -4.19 11.93 49.71
C ILE A 12 -4.54 11.75 48.23
N LEU A 13 -3.55 12.00 47.37
CA LEU A 13 -3.70 11.79 45.94
C LEU A 13 -3.73 10.28 45.70
N ALA A 14 -4.83 9.82 45.13
CA ALA A 14 -4.96 8.49 44.58
C ALA A 14 -4.01 8.37 43.37
N THR A 15 -2.96 7.58 43.52
CA THR A 15 -2.23 6.98 42.40
C THR A 15 -2.36 5.46 42.57
N ALA A 16 -3.56 4.94 42.29
CA ALA A 16 -3.65 3.58 41.81
C ALA A 16 -3.27 3.67 40.33
N LEU A 17 -2.03 3.29 39.99
CA LEU A 17 -1.71 2.92 38.61
C LEU A 17 -2.73 1.87 38.19
N ALA A 18 -3.47 2.11 37.11
CA ALA A 18 -4.33 1.10 36.52
C ALA A 18 -3.43 -0.07 36.10
N ALA A 19 -3.46 -1.16 36.86
CA ALA A 19 -2.75 -2.37 36.49
C ALA A 19 -3.56 -3.01 35.36
N GLY A 20 -2.96 -3.08 34.16
CA GLY A 20 -3.57 -3.79 33.02
C GLY A 20 -3.92 -5.24 33.38
N GLN A 21 -4.93 -5.80 32.72
CA GLN A 21 -5.40 -7.15 32.92
C GLN A 21 -4.56 -8.12 32.08
N GLU A 22 -3.85 -9.02 32.74
CA GLU A 22 -3.11 -10.08 32.05
C GLU A 22 -4.07 -11.20 31.61
N VAL A 23 -3.99 -11.56 30.33
CA VAL A 23 -4.76 -12.62 29.68
C VAL A 23 -3.80 -13.75 29.32
N PRO A 24 -3.89 -14.91 29.99
CA PRO A 24 -3.10 -16.08 29.62
C PRO A 24 -3.64 -16.65 28.30
N LEU A 25 -2.74 -16.98 27.38
CA LEU A 25 -3.05 -17.54 26.07
C LEU A 25 -2.47 -18.96 25.95
N SER A 26 -3.06 -19.77 25.09
CA SER A 26 -2.63 -21.13 24.80
C SER A 26 -2.77 -21.42 23.31
N PRO A 27 -1.94 -22.32 22.72
CA PRO A 27 -2.08 -22.67 21.32
C PRO A 27 -3.49 -23.17 20.99
N ALA A 28 -4.05 -22.63 19.91
CA ALA A 28 -5.36 -22.96 19.38
C ALA A 28 -5.24 -23.74 18.07
N ASP A 29 -6.27 -24.49 17.71
CA ASP A 29 -6.34 -25.18 16.43
C ASP A 29 -6.84 -24.20 15.35
N PRO A 30 -6.03 -23.84 14.34
CA PRO A 30 -6.46 -22.94 13.27
C PRO A 30 -7.71 -23.45 12.53
N GLN A 31 -7.86 -24.77 12.38
CA GLN A 31 -9.01 -25.34 11.66
C GLN A 31 -10.32 -25.18 12.44
N ALA A 32 -10.25 -25.08 13.77
CA ALA A 32 -11.41 -24.86 14.62
C ALA A 32 -11.85 -23.39 14.63
N LEU A 33 -10.90 -22.46 14.41
CA LEU A 33 -11.16 -21.01 14.37
C LEU A 33 -11.66 -20.53 13.01
N GLY A 34 -11.24 -21.18 11.92
CA GLY A 34 -11.60 -20.83 10.55
C GLY A 34 -10.39 -20.41 9.72
N ASP A 35 -10.62 -20.14 8.44
CA ASP A 35 -9.54 -19.86 7.48
C ASP A 35 -8.77 -18.57 7.81
N TRP A 36 -9.42 -17.57 8.43
CA TRP A 36 -8.78 -16.33 8.89
C TRP A 36 -7.68 -16.55 9.93
N ALA A 37 -7.69 -17.68 10.63
CA ALA A 37 -6.71 -18.03 11.65
C ALA A 37 -5.42 -18.66 11.08
N GLN A 38 -5.26 -18.63 9.75
CA GLN A 38 -4.06 -19.04 9.05
C GLN A 38 -3.47 -17.84 8.29
N ALA A 39 -2.29 -17.40 8.69
CA ALA A 39 -1.57 -16.35 7.99
C ALA A 39 -0.89 -16.91 6.73
N PHE A 40 -0.89 -16.12 5.65
CA PHE A 40 -0.20 -16.43 4.39
C PHE A 40 0.88 -15.37 4.16
N GLN A 41 2.13 -15.80 3.95
CA GLN A 41 3.27 -14.89 3.76
C GLN A 41 4.18 -15.29 2.60
N PRO A 42 4.59 -14.34 1.74
CA PRO A 42 5.15 -14.65 0.44
C PRO A 42 6.64 -14.77 0.66
N PHE A 43 7.20 -15.89 0.26
CA PHE A 43 8.58 -16.21 0.55
C PHE A 43 9.33 -16.50 -0.74
N ARG A 44 10.21 -15.56 -1.10
CA ARG A 44 11.01 -15.66 -2.31
C ARG A 44 12.09 -16.73 -2.16
N LEU A 45 12.24 -17.54 -3.19
CA LEU A 45 13.34 -18.47 -3.30
C LEU A 45 14.39 -17.96 -4.30
N HIS A 46 15.64 -18.34 -4.10
CA HIS A 46 16.77 -17.87 -4.88
C HIS A 46 17.47 -19.03 -5.59
N PRO A 47 18.01 -18.86 -6.81
CA PRO A 47 18.78 -19.91 -7.48
C PRO A 47 20.12 -20.18 -6.80
N ASP A 48 20.64 -19.20 -6.06
CA ASP A 48 21.91 -19.28 -5.37
C ASP A 48 21.76 -19.96 -4.02
N ARG A 49 22.56 -21.01 -3.80
CA ARG A 49 22.62 -21.71 -2.52
C ARG A 49 23.24 -20.80 -1.45
N PRO A 50 22.60 -20.65 -0.27
CA PRO A 50 23.18 -19.92 0.85
C PRO A 50 24.55 -20.47 1.28
N ALA A 51 25.42 -19.58 1.76
CA ALA A 51 26.74 -19.96 2.23
C ALA A 51 26.64 -20.91 3.45
N GLY A 52 27.54 -21.89 3.50
CA GLY A 52 27.58 -22.85 4.61
C GLY A 52 26.61 -24.03 4.48
N LEU A 53 25.67 -24.00 3.54
CA LEU A 53 24.75 -25.11 3.32
C LEU A 53 25.35 -26.18 2.39
N THR A 54 25.17 -27.43 2.78
CA THR A 54 25.44 -28.61 1.97
C THR A 54 24.11 -29.28 1.61
N TYR A 55 23.95 -29.68 0.36
CA TYR A 55 22.78 -30.44 -0.09
C TYR A 55 23.24 -31.75 -0.69
N ARG A 56 22.68 -32.85 -0.18
CA ARG A 56 22.98 -34.23 -0.59
C ARG A 56 21.75 -34.95 -1.15
N GLY A 57 20.74 -34.18 -1.58
CA GLY A 57 19.56 -34.72 -2.26
C GLY A 57 19.76 -34.94 -3.77
N PRO A 58 18.68 -35.32 -4.48
CA PRO A 58 18.72 -35.56 -5.92
C PRO A 58 19.11 -34.31 -6.72
N THR A 59 19.74 -34.51 -7.87
CA THR A 59 20.05 -33.43 -8.82
C THR A 59 18.79 -33.05 -9.60
N PHE A 60 18.49 -31.75 -9.63
CA PHE A 60 17.39 -31.19 -10.41
C PHE A 60 17.91 -30.15 -11.41
N PRO A 61 17.24 -29.97 -12.56
CA PRO A 61 17.54 -28.88 -13.49
C PRO A 61 17.28 -27.49 -12.88
N LEU A 62 16.33 -27.40 -11.94
CA LEU A 62 16.06 -26.19 -11.16
C LEU A 62 16.13 -26.52 -9.67
N LEU A 63 16.96 -25.75 -8.95
CA LEU A 63 17.03 -25.73 -7.50
C LEU A 63 16.84 -24.30 -7.04
N LEU A 64 15.89 -24.08 -6.15
CA LEU A 64 15.60 -22.79 -5.54
C LEU A 64 15.73 -22.91 -4.03
N TRP A 65 16.37 -21.94 -3.39
CA TRP A 65 16.81 -21.98 -2.01
C TRP A 65 16.16 -20.88 -1.19
N GLY A 66 15.93 -21.17 0.08
CA GLY A 66 15.35 -20.25 1.05
C GLY A 66 15.94 -20.44 2.44
N GLN A 67 15.86 -19.40 3.26
CA GLN A 67 16.12 -19.49 4.70
C GLN A 67 14.96 -18.85 5.47
N ILE A 68 14.10 -19.68 6.06
CA ILE A 68 12.93 -19.23 6.82
C ILE A 68 13.39 -18.82 8.23
N PRO A 69 13.19 -17.55 8.63
CA PRO A 69 13.29 -17.16 10.03
C PRO A 69 12.08 -17.64 10.81
N VAL A 70 12.31 -18.19 12.01
CA VAL A 70 11.26 -18.43 13.01
C VAL A 70 11.82 -18.01 14.38
N GLY A 71 11.70 -16.72 14.71
CA GLY A 71 12.44 -16.03 15.75
C GLY A 71 13.92 -15.94 15.40
N GLU A 72 14.77 -16.30 16.36
CA GLU A 72 16.22 -16.38 16.17
C GLU A 72 16.63 -17.64 15.37
N ALA A 73 15.75 -18.63 15.24
CA ALA A 73 16.01 -19.84 14.47
C ALA A 73 15.95 -19.56 12.95
N ARG A 74 16.85 -20.21 12.20
CA ARG A 74 16.91 -20.14 10.73
C ARG A 74 16.86 -21.54 10.16
N TYR A 75 15.87 -21.83 9.33
CA TYR A 75 15.68 -23.12 8.67
C TYR A 75 15.96 -22.99 7.18
N ALA A 76 16.91 -23.76 6.66
CA ALA A 76 17.20 -23.75 5.23
C ALA A 76 16.23 -24.68 4.49
N LEU A 77 15.68 -24.20 3.38
CA LEU A 77 14.83 -25.00 2.51
C LEU A 77 15.40 -25.02 1.09
N VAL A 78 15.12 -26.10 0.37
CA VAL A 78 15.41 -26.20 -1.06
C VAL A 78 14.25 -26.85 -1.80
N LEU A 79 13.77 -26.15 -2.83
CA LEU A 79 12.78 -26.62 -3.79
C LEU A 79 13.52 -27.11 -5.04
N GLY A 80 13.39 -28.39 -5.35
CA GLY A 80 13.91 -28.99 -6.58
C GLY A 80 12.78 -29.32 -7.55
N VAL A 81 12.89 -28.93 -8.81
CA VAL A 81 11.89 -29.24 -9.85
C VAL A 81 12.54 -30.04 -10.95
N ASN A 82 11.96 -31.21 -11.28
CA ASN A 82 12.49 -32.07 -12.34
C ASN A 82 12.08 -31.60 -13.75
N GLU A 83 12.60 -32.29 -14.78
CA GLU A 83 12.29 -31.99 -16.19
C GLU A 83 10.79 -32.12 -16.55
N LEU A 84 10.03 -32.84 -15.74
CA LEU A 84 8.58 -33.02 -15.90
C LEU A 84 7.76 -32.00 -15.11
N GLY A 85 8.41 -31.02 -14.47
CA GLY A 85 7.75 -30.01 -13.63
C GLY A 85 7.28 -30.54 -12.27
N VAL A 86 7.71 -31.73 -11.85
CA VAL A 86 7.34 -32.30 -10.54
C VAL A 86 8.31 -31.78 -9.47
N PRO A 87 7.81 -31.12 -8.41
CA PRO A 87 8.64 -30.58 -7.35
C PRO A 87 8.94 -31.61 -6.25
N GLY A 88 10.02 -31.35 -5.51
CA GLY A 88 10.28 -31.85 -4.17
C GLY A 88 10.79 -30.72 -3.29
N LEU A 89 10.44 -30.73 -2.00
CA LEU A 89 10.83 -29.71 -1.04
C LEU A 89 11.57 -30.38 0.12
N TRP A 90 12.81 -29.97 0.37
CA TRP A 90 13.60 -30.43 1.51
C TRP A 90 13.84 -29.28 2.48
N LEU A 91 13.96 -29.62 3.75
CA LEU A 91 14.15 -28.65 4.82
C LEU A 91 15.20 -29.17 5.82
N ASP A 92 16.22 -28.36 6.10
CA ASP A 92 17.17 -28.55 7.20
C ASP A 92 16.46 -28.31 8.53
N GLY A 93 15.74 -29.32 9.02
CA GLY A 93 14.94 -29.24 10.24
C GLY A 93 15.79 -29.28 11.51
N ASN A 94 16.95 -29.92 11.45
CA ASN A 94 17.86 -30.06 12.60
C ASN A 94 18.85 -28.87 12.72
N ARG A 95 18.92 -28.01 11.70
CA ARG A 95 19.77 -26.80 11.60
C ARG A 95 21.26 -27.11 11.65
N ASP A 96 21.68 -28.26 11.11
CA ASP A 96 23.09 -28.67 11.06
C ASP A 96 23.83 -28.17 9.81
N GLY A 97 23.10 -27.52 8.89
CA GLY A 97 23.60 -26.98 7.63
C GLY A 97 23.74 -28.01 6.52
N VAL A 98 23.23 -29.23 6.71
CA VAL A 98 23.26 -30.33 5.74
C VAL A 98 21.85 -30.80 5.45
N ILE A 99 21.36 -30.49 4.24
CA ILE A 99 20.08 -31.02 3.75
C ILE A 99 20.31 -32.40 3.13
N GLU A 100 19.83 -33.44 3.82
CA GLU A 100 19.91 -34.84 3.42
C GLU A 100 18.69 -35.28 2.58
N THR A 101 18.79 -36.41 1.89
CA THR A 101 17.70 -36.88 0.99
C THR A 101 16.43 -37.26 1.76
N ASP A 102 16.57 -37.75 2.98
CA ASP A 102 15.48 -38.18 3.88
C ASP A 102 14.80 -37.03 4.61
N GLU A 103 15.32 -35.80 4.49
CA GLU A 103 14.67 -34.56 4.93
C GLU A 103 13.66 -34.00 3.90
N LEU A 104 13.21 -34.86 2.98
CA LEU A 104 12.13 -34.55 2.05
C LEU A 104 10.83 -34.36 2.82
N LEU A 105 10.18 -33.21 2.64
CA LEU A 105 8.88 -32.96 3.23
C LEU A 105 7.78 -33.76 2.54
N SER A 106 6.85 -34.28 3.34
CA SER A 106 5.62 -34.89 2.83
C SER A 106 4.61 -33.80 2.47
N GLY A 107 4.03 -33.89 1.29
CA GLY A 107 3.07 -32.90 0.78
C GLY A 107 2.06 -33.49 -0.18
N GLY A 108 1.08 -32.69 -0.56
CA GLY A 108 0.03 -33.02 -1.52
C GLY A 108 0.00 -32.04 -2.68
N ARG A 109 -0.60 -32.48 -3.79
CA ARG A 109 -0.87 -31.63 -4.96
C ARG A 109 -2.33 -31.17 -4.93
N GLY A 110 -2.54 -29.87 -4.97
CA GLY A 110 -3.84 -29.22 -5.18
C GLY A 110 -4.12 -28.95 -6.66
N LYS A 111 -5.11 -28.11 -6.94
CA LYS A 111 -5.36 -27.60 -8.28
C LYS A 111 -4.37 -26.47 -8.56
N ASP A 112 -3.35 -26.75 -9.37
CA ASP A 112 -2.31 -25.80 -9.80
C ASP A 112 -1.31 -25.36 -8.69
N PHE A 113 -1.23 -26.10 -7.58
CA PHE A 113 -0.26 -25.86 -6.50
C PHE A 113 0.18 -27.15 -5.78
N TYR A 114 1.27 -27.07 -5.03
CA TYR A 114 1.72 -28.09 -4.06
C TYR A 114 1.73 -27.52 -2.66
N LEU A 115 1.39 -28.33 -1.65
CA LEU A 115 1.41 -27.92 -0.24
C LEU A 115 2.15 -28.98 0.59
N TRP A 116 3.20 -28.56 1.26
CA TRP A 116 3.91 -29.32 2.28
C TRP A 116 3.56 -28.79 3.66
N ARG A 117 3.54 -29.66 4.66
CA ARG A 117 3.34 -29.26 6.06
C ARG A 117 4.46 -29.82 6.91
N THR A 118 4.92 -29.03 7.86
CA THR A 118 5.96 -29.36 8.81
C THR A 118 5.70 -28.66 10.14
N THR A 119 6.49 -29.00 11.16
CA THR A 119 6.49 -28.31 12.44
C THR A 119 7.93 -27.93 12.75
N LEU A 120 8.17 -26.64 12.97
CA LEU A 120 9.46 -26.09 13.32
C LEU A 120 9.50 -25.77 14.82
N MET A 121 10.68 -25.49 15.35
CA MET A 121 10.81 -24.87 16.67
C MET A 121 11.07 -23.39 16.51
N ALA A 122 10.11 -22.56 16.90
CA ALA A 122 10.28 -21.12 17.02
C ALA A 122 11.19 -20.80 18.21
N ASP A 123 12.02 -19.76 18.06
CA ASP A 123 12.96 -19.30 19.09
C ASP A 123 12.81 -17.78 19.29
N PRO A 124 11.68 -17.31 19.84
CA PRO A 124 11.39 -15.88 19.92
C PRO A 124 12.31 -15.18 20.94
N PRO A 125 12.88 -14.01 20.61
CA PRO A 125 13.81 -13.31 21.50
C PRO A 125 13.11 -12.88 22.79
N GLY A 126 13.55 -13.43 23.93
CA GLY A 126 12.96 -13.14 25.23
C GLY A 126 11.67 -13.90 25.55
N GLY A 127 11.27 -14.86 24.71
CA GLY A 127 10.21 -15.83 24.97
C GLY A 127 10.75 -17.25 25.14
N GLU A 128 9.86 -18.21 25.42
CA GLU A 128 10.23 -19.63 25.46
C GLU A 128 10.07 -20.27 24.07
N PRO A 129 10.99 -21.15 23.64
CA PRO A 129 10.84 -21.88 22.37
C PRO A 129 9.58 -22.74 22.32
N TYR A 130 8.92 -22.78 21.16
CA TYR A 130 7.66 -23.51 20.99
C TYR A 130 7.53 -24.16 19.61
N GLU A 131 6.65 -25.16 19.51
CA GLU A 131 6.33 -25.81 18.24
C GLU A 131 5.54 -24.87 17.33
N TYR A 132 6.03 -24.66 16.11
CA TYR A 132 5.48 -23.76 15.11
C TYR A 132 5.01 -24.55 13.88
N PRO A 133 3.70 -24.84 13.76
CA PRO A 133 3.15 -25.48 12.57
C PRO A 133 3.32 -24.56 11.35
N LEU A 134 3.90 -25.09 10.28
CA LEU A 134 4.15 -24.33 9.06
C LEU A 134 3.76 -25.14 7.83
N GLY A 135 2.96 -24.53 6.97
CA GLY A 135 2.73 -24.95 5.60
C GLY A 135 3.67 -24.21 4.64
N VAL A 136 4.10 -24.90 3.58
CA VAL A 136 4.79 -24.28 2.44
C VAL A 136 3.99 -24.63 1.21
N LEU A 137 3.38 -23.62 0.59
CA LEU A 137 2.58 -23.75 -0.62
C LEU A 137 3.36 -23.20 -1.81
N TRP A 138 3.56 -24.02 -2.83
CA TRP A 138 4.20 -23.59 -4.07
C TRP A 138 3.18 -23.58 -5.21
N PRO A 139 2.83 -22.41 -5.76
CA PRO A 139 2.08 -22.34 -7.00
C PRO A 139 2.94 -22.87 -8.15
N GLU A 140 2.38 -23.73 -8.99
CA GLU A 140 3.15 -24.39 -10.04
C GLU A 140 3.80 -23.36 -10.98
N GLY A 141 5.13 -23.46 -11.15
CA GLY A 141 5.89 -22.62 -12.07
C GLY A 141 6.31 -21.24 -11.53
N ARG A 142 6.06 -20.92 -10.26
CA ARG A 142 6.48 -19.65 -9.64
C ARG A 142 7.85 -19.73 -8.98
N GLY A 143 8.55 -18.58 -8.86
CA GLY A 143 9.86 -18.47 -8.19
C GLY A 143 9.78 -18.22 -6.68
N TYR A 144 8.58 -18.26 -6.11
CA TYR A 144 8.30 -18.01 -4.69
C TYR A 144 7.34 -19.07 -4.15
N VAL A 145 7.29 -19.21 -2.83
CA VAL A 145 6.32 -20.02 -2.10
C VAL A 145 5.50 -19.12 -1.18
N TYR A 146 4.36 -19.62 -0.71
CA TYR A 146 3.60 -19.04 0.39
C TYR A 146 3.89 -19.86 1.65
N LEU A 147 4.30 -19.18 2.72
CA LEU A 147 4.34 -19.72 4.06
C LEU A 147 2.94 -19.62 4.64
N VAL A 148 2.40 -20.74 5.13
CA VAL A 148 1.05 -20.82 5.70
C VAL A 148 1.19 -21.14 7.18
N GLY A 149 0.94 -20.19 8.07
CA GLY A 149 1.28 -20.30 9.49
C GLY A 149 0.39 -19.46 10.38
N GLY A 150 1.02 -18.83 11.38
CA GLY A 150 0.42 -17.87 12.29
C GLY A 150 0.07 -18.38 13.70
N ALA A 151 0.24 -19.69 13.94
CA ALA A 151 0.28 -20.32 15.26
C ALA A 151 -0.70 -19.71 16.31
N PRO A 152 -2.02 -19.65 16.02
CA PRO A 152 -2.98 -18.87 16.79
C PRO A 152 -2.94 -19.21 18.29
N ARG A 153 -3.04 -18.18 19.12
CA ARG A 153 -3.02 -18.26 20.59
C ARG A 153 -4.33 -17.76 21.14
N GLN A 154 -5.08 -18.60 21.84
CA GLN A 154 -6.39 -18.28 22.37
C GLN A 154 -6.36 -18.18 23.90
N GLY A 155 -7.10 -17.22 24.45
CA GLY A 155 -7.38 -17.10 25.87
C GLY A 155 -8.76 -16.52 26.13
N VAL A 156 -9.11 -16.46 27.41
CA VAL A 156 -10.38 -15.89 27.87
C VAL A 156 -10.07 -14.86 28.95
N PHE A 157 -10.75 -13.72 28.90
CA PHE A 157 -10.71 -12.71 29.94
C PHE A 157 -12.12 -12.39 30.43
N THR A 158 -12.20 -11.83 31.63
CA THR A 158 -13.47 -11.49 32.27
C THR A 158 -13.63 -9.98 32.34
N LEU A 159 -14.82 -9.49 31.98
CA LEU A 159 -15.19 -8.08 32.08
C LEU A 159 -16.64 -7.99 32.59
N ASP A 160 -16.83 -7.27 33.70
CA ASP A 160 -18.14 -7.05 34.34
C ASP A 160 -19.00 -8.32 34.56
N GLY A 161 -18.33 -9.47 34.71
CA GLY A 161 -18.96 -10.78 34.91
C GLY A 161 -19.25 -11.57 33.63
N GLY A 162 -19.00 -10.99 32.45
CA GLY A 162 -18.96 -11.70 31.17
C GLY A 162 -17.58 -12.32 30.91
N GLU A 163 -17.55 -13.41 30.15
CA GLU A 163 -16.34 -14.06 29.63
C GLU A 163 -16.23 -13.78 28.13
N TYR A 164 -15.05 -13.36 27.69
CA TYR A 164 -14.79 -12.97 26.30
C TYR A 164 -13.56 -13.70 25.79
N THR A 165 -13.67 -14.26 24.59
CA THR A 165 -12.58 -15.00 23.94
C THR A 165 -11.70 -14.02 23.15
N LEU A 166 -10.39 -14.17 23.30
CA LEU A 166 -9.40 -13.44 22.50
C LEU A 166 -8.48 -14.45 21.80
N VAL A 167 -8.18 -14.18 20.53
CA VAL A 167 -7.23 -14.93 19.72
C VAL A 167 -6.16 -13.97 19.21
N LEU A 168 -4.88 -14.28 19.45
CA LEU A 168 -3.73 -13.57 18.93
C LEU A 168 -3.10 -14.40 17.80
N LEU A 169 -2.69 -13.73 16.72
CA LEU A 169 -2.05 -14.36 15.58
C LEU A 169 -0.74 -13.69 15.21
N ASP A 170 0.23 -14.54 14.88
CA ASP A 170 1.46 -14.16 14.21
C ASP A 170 1.14 -13.96 12.71
N GLY A 171 1.09 -12.71 12.27
CA GLY A 171 0.61 -12.32 10.96
C GLY A 171 1.68 -12.39 9.88
N ASP A 172 2.94 -12.15 10.23
CA ASP A 172 4.09 -12.15 9.32
C ASP A 172 4.83 -13.50 9.26
N VAL A 173 4.35 -14.48 10.02
CA VAL A 173 4.79 -15.88 10.04
C VAL A 173 6.27 -15.98 10.45
N ASP A 174 6.72 -15.05 11.29
CA ASP A 174 8.10 -14.96 11.74
C ASP A 174 8.35 -15.70 13.06
N GLY A 175 7.33 -16.25 13.72
CA GLY A 175 7.46 -16.99 14.97
C GLY A 175 7.68 -16.12 16.21
N VAL A 176 7.42 -14.82 16.12
CA VAL A 176 7.52 -13.84 17.22
C VAL A 176 6.23 -13.05 17.30
N PHE A 177 5.50 -13.20 18.41
CA PHE A 177 4.29 -12.43 18.62
C PHE A 177 4.59 -11.00 19.09
N GLY A 178 3.74 -10.07 18.71
CA GLY A 178 3.88 -8.65 19.04
C GLY A 178 4.73 -7.87 18.04
N SER A 179 5.02 -8.45 16.87
CA SER A 179 5.74 -7.81 15.75
C SER A 179 4.78 -7.00 14.86
N ASP A 180 5.31 -6.36 13.82
CA ASP A 180 4.48 -5.66 12.84
C ASP A 180 3.66 -6.68 12.03
N GLN A 181 2.45 -6.32 11.59
CA GLN A 181 1.51 -7.18 10.83
C GLN A 181 0.81 -8.30 11.62
N ASP A 182 1.22 -8.55 12.85
CA ASP A 182 0.44 -9.30 13.82
C ASP A 182 -0.91 -8.64 14.08
N PHE A 183 -1.87 -9.46 14.51
CA PHE A 183 -3.21 -8.99 14.81
C PHE A 183 -3.85 -9.87 15.86
N TYR A 184 -4.92 -9.37 16.45
CA TYR A 184 -5.73 -10.14 17.38
C TYR A 184 -7.20 -10.03 16.99
N ALA A 185 -7.99 -10.97 17.47
CA ALA A 185 -9.42 -10.96 17.31
C ALA A 185 -10.10 -11.22 18.66
N VAL A 186 -11.23 -10.56 18.90
CA VAL A 186 -11.96 -10.64 20.17
C VAL A 186 -13.43 -10.84 19.88
N ASP A 187 -14.03 -11.83 20.54
CA ASP A 187 -15.48 -12.01 20.62
C ASP A 187 -16.05 -10.82 21.43
N THR A 188 -16.47 -9.76 20.73
CA THR A 188 -16.85 -8.48 21.35
C THR A 188 -18.32 -8.42 21.74
N ASP A 189 -19.16 -9.20 21.06
CA ASP A 189 -20.60 -9.28 21.32
C ASP A 189 -20.97 -10.43 22.27
N GLY A 190 -20.04 -11.35 22.53
CA GLY A 190 -20.21 -12.48 23.46
C GLY A 190 -21.06 -13.60 22.88
N ASP A 191 -21.21 -13.70 21.55
CA ASP A 191 -21.98 -14.75 20.90
C ASP A 191 -21.24 -16.10 20.79
N GLY A 192 -19.92 -16.09 21.09
CA GLY A 192 -19.04 -17.25 21.08
C GLY A 192 -18.39 -17.55 19.73
N THR A 193 -18.66 -16.75 18.70
CA THR A 193 -18.07 -16.79 17.36
C THR A 193 -17.13 -15.61 17.21
N ILE A 194 -15.99 -15.81 16.53
CA ILE A 194 -15.06 -14.72 16.22
C ILE A 194 -15.02 -14.51 14.71
N TYR A 195 -15.36 -13.31 14.26
CA TYR A 195 -15.26 -12.88 12.87
C TYR A 195 -13.91 -12.17 12.63
N GLY A 196 -12.85 -12.96 12.53
CA GLY A 196 -11.46 -12.50 12.43
C GLY A 196 -10.88 -12.32 11.01
N ASP A 197 -11.72 -12.46 9.96
CA ASP A 197 -11.35 -12.15 8.57
C ASP A 197 -10.89 -10.70 8.42
N THR A 198 -10.21 -10.37 7.31
CA THR A 198 -9.65 -9.02 7.05
C THR A 198 -10.66 -7.88 7.26
N ASP A 199 -11.92 -8.08 6.83
CA ASP A 199 -13.00 -7.08 6.96
C ASP A 199 -13.91 -7.33 8.19
N GLY A 200 -13.55 -8.36 8.97
CA GLY A 200 -14.22 -8.80 10.17
C GLY A 200 -14.24 -7.70 11.23
N HIS A 201 -15.40 -7.50 11.83
CA HIS A 201 -15.59 -6.46 12.84
C HIS A 201 -14.92 -6.79 14.18
N GLU A 202 -14.43 -8.01 14.33
CA GLU A 202 -13.78 -8.52 15.53
C GLU A 202 -12.28 -8.71 15.35
N ARG A 203 -11.74 -8.36 14.19
CA ARG A 203 -10.30 -8.33 13.90
C ARG A 203 -9.74 -6.94 14.23
N PHE A 204 -8.60 -6.89 14.89
CA PHE A 204 -7.93 -5.66 15.30
C PHE A 204 -6.41 -5.75 15.07
N ALA A 205 -5.81 -4.68 14.56
CA ALA A 205 -4.35 -4.54 14.58
C ALA A 205 -3.85 -4.41 16.03
N LEU A 206 -2.60 -4.77 16.32
CA LEU A 206 -2.09 -4.76 17.71
C LEU A 206 -2.19 -3.41 18.44
N ASP A 207 -2.12 -2.30 17.70
CA ASP A 207 -2.24 -0.92 18.21
C ASP A 207 -3.69 -0.40 18.21
N GLU A 208 -4.61 -1.12 17.56
CA GLU A 208 -6.01 -0.78 17.49
C GLU A 208 -6.74 -1.18 18.77
N ALA A 209 -7.65 -0.32 19.24
CA ALA A 209 -8.49 -0.60 20.40
C ALA A 209 -9.82 -1.24 19.99
N PHE A 210 -10.35 -2.12 20.85
CA PHE A 210 -11.69 -2.69 20.73
C PHE A 210 -12.56 -2.24 21.90
N THR A 211 -13.88 -2.41 21.78
CA THR A 211 -14.86 -1.95 22.78
C THR A 211 -15.86 -3.04 23.11
N ILE A 212 -16.09 -3.22 24.42
CA ILE A 212 -17.12 -4.09 24.97
C ILE A 212 -17.94 -3.28 25.96
N GLY A 213 -19.23 -3.12 25.70
CA GLY A 213 -20.09 -2.26 26.50
C GLY A 213 -19.64 -0.79 26.43
N ASP A 214 -19.28 -0.22 27.57
CA ASP A 214 -18.83 1.18 27.72
C ASP A 214 -17.31 1.33 27.91
N LYS A 215 -16.55 0.23 27.76
CA LYS A 215 -15.11 0.21 27.97
C LYS A 215 -14.35 -0.21 26.73
N SER A 216 -13.24 0.47 26.48
CA SER A 216 -12.33 0.14 25.38
C SER A 216 -11.00 -0.35 25.90
N PHE A 217 -10.38 -1.27 25.18
CA PHE A 217 -9.12 -1.88 25.55
C PHE A 217 -8.21 -2.00 24.33
N ARG A 218 -6.90 -2.01 24.58
CA ARG A 218 -5.91 -2.46 23.59
C ARG A 218 -4.85 -3.34 24.24
N PRO A 219 -4.15 -4.18 23.45
CA PRO A 219 -2.91 -4.80 23.90
C PRO A 219 -1.87 -3.74 24.31
N ALA A 220 -1.34 -3.87 25.52
CA ALA A 220 -0.26 -3.02 26.03
C ALA A 220 1.08 -3.75 26.06
N ARG A 221 1.06 -5.07 26.27
CA ARG A 221 2.24 -5.93 26.20
C ARG A 221 1.84 -7.30 25.68
N ILE A 222 2.68 -7.88 24.84
CA ILE A 222 2.53 -9.22 24.28
C ILE A 222 3.81 -9.97 24.58
N ALA A 223 3.71 -11.18 25.11
CA ALA A 223 4.89 -12.03 25.27
C ALA A 223 5.35 -12.50 23.88
N PRO A 224 6.66 -12.46 23.56
CA PRO A 224 7.18 -12.87 22.24
C PRO A 224 6.84 -14.30 21.82
N ASP A 225 6.55 -15.19 22.77
CA ASP A 225 6.11 -16.58 22.52
C ASP A 225 4.59 -16.72 22.37
N GLY A 226 3.85 -15.62 22.56
CA GLY A 226 2.39 -15.55 22.45
C GLY A 226 1.63 -16.21 23.59
N ASN A 227 2.27 -16.56 24.71
CA ASN A 227 1.60 -17.24 25.83
C ASN A 227 0.84 -16.30 26.78
N SER A 228 1.03 -14.99 26.64
CA SER A 228 0.29 -14.01 27.44
C SER A 228 0.21 -12.65 26.75
N LEU A 229 -0.88 -11.94 27.00
CA LEU A 229 -1.11 -10.57 26.54
C LEU A 229 -1.67 -9.74 27.70
N THR A 230 -1.21 -8.51 27.88
CA THR A 230 -1.78 -7.57 28.86
C THR A 230 -2.70 -6.59 28.15
N LEU A 231 -3.97 -6.54 28.54
CA LEU A 231 -4.93 -5.54 28.10
C LEU A 231 -4.86 -4.31 29.01
N GLU A 232 -4.87 -3.13 28.40
CA GLU A 232 -5.00 -1.84 29.08
C GLU A 232 -6.26 -1.14 28.61
N GLU A 233 -7.01 -0.58 29.55
CA GLU A 233 -8.18 0.24 29.25
C GLU A 233 -7.75 1.56 28.60
N THR A 234 -8.42 1.95 27.52
CA THR A 234 -8.13 3.15 26.74
C THR A 234 -9.28 4.15 26.79
N GLN A 235 -9.09 5.29 26.13
CA GLN A 235 -10.24 6.13 25.77
C GLN A 235 -11.24 5.32 24.94
N TYR A 236 -12.52 5.59 25.17
CA TYR A 236 -13.61 4.97 24.43
C TYR A 236 -13.45 5.18 22.92
N VAL A 237 -13.51 4.09 22.17
CA VAL A 237 -13.65 4.06 20.70
C VAL A 237 -14.98 3.40 20.33
N PRO A 238 -15.70 3.87 19.31
CA PRO A 238 -16.90 3.18 18.85
C PRO A 238 -16.60 1.74 18.40
N PRO A 239 -17.45 0.75 18.74
CA PRO A 239 -17.31 -0.61 18.22
C PRO A 239 -17.35 -0.65 16.69
N LYS A 240 -16.59 -1.57 16.08
CA LYS A 240 -16.67 -1.81 14.63
C LYS A 240 -18.03 -2.39 14.29
N LEU A 241 -18.71 -1.79 13.31
CA LEU A 241 -20.01 -2.30 12.87
C LEU A 241 -19.84 -3.62 12.11
N PRO A 242 -20.65 -4.65 12.40
CA PRO A 242 -20.65 -5.90 11.65
C PRO A 242 -21.19 -5.66 10.23
N LEU A 243 -20.36 -5.92 9.23
CA LEU A 243 -20.73 -5.81 7.82
C LEU A 243 -20.94 -7.18 7.18
N ILE A 244 -21.36 -8.18 7.97
CA ILE A 244 -21.47 -9.59 7.58
C ILE A 244 -22.94 -10.00 7.46
N PRO A 245 -23.25 -11.12 6.77
CA PRO A 245 -24.61 -11.64 6.69
C PRO A 245 -25.29 -11.79 8.07
N GLY A 246 -26.54 -11.35 8.16
CA GLY A 246 -27.36 -11.38 9.38
C GLY A 246 -27.46 -10.04 10.12
N TYR A 247 -26.61 -9.06 9.78
CA TYR A 247 -26.56 -7.76 10.44
C TYR A 247 -27.12 -6.62 9.58
N PRO A 248 -27.68 -5.55 10.21
CA PRO A 248 -28.18 -4.39 9.47
C PRO A 248 -27.03 -3.65 8.77
N ALA A 249 -27.27 -3.24 7.52
CA ALA A 249 -26.34 -2.39 6.80
C ALA A 249 -26.31 -0.97 7.40
N PRO A 250 -25.13 -0.35 7.61
CA PRO A 250 -25.03 1.03 8.09
C PRO A 250 -25.79 2.01 7.19
N ASP A 251 -26.65 2.83 7.77
CA ASP A 251 -27.41 3.81 6.99
C ASP A 251 -26.49 4.94 6.48
N PHE A 252 -26.81 5.47 5.30
CA PHE A 252 -26.13 6.63 4.73
C PHE A 252 -27.11 7.38 3.83
N SER A 253 -26.88 8.69 3.67
CA SER A 253 -27.68 9.54 2.79
C SER A 253 -26.84 10.06 1.63
N PHE A 254 -27.42 10.09 0.44
CA PHE A 254 -26.76 10.57 -0.76
C PHE A 254 -27.73 11.24 -1.73
N THR A 255 -27.20 12.11 -2.58
CA THR A 255 -27.93 12.66 -3.71
C THR A 255 -27.53 11.88 -4.96
N PRO A 256 -28.49 11.31 -5.73
CA PRO A 256 -28.16 10.60 -6.96
C PRO A 256 -27.38 11.48 -7.94
N PHE A 257 -26.35 10.92 -8.55
CA PHE A 257 -25.40 11.60 -9.43
C PHE A 257 -26.10 12.33 -10.61
N ARG A 258 -27.07 11.69 -11.24
CA ARG A 258 -27.88 12.29 -12.33
C ARG A 258 -28.93 13.31 -11.84
N GLY A 259 -28.87 13.71 -10.59
CA GLY A 259 -29.82 14.60 -9.92
C GLY A 259 -31.02 13.87 -9.31
N GLY A 260 -31.65 14.51 -8.32
CA GLY A 260 -32.78 13.96 -7.57
C GLY A 260 -32.91 14.62 -6.20
N GLU A 261 -33.89 14.15 -5.42
CA GLU A 261 -33.92 14.43 -3.98
C GLU A 261 -32.85 13.59 -3.27
N GLN A 262 -32.32 14.11 -2.17
CA GLN A 262 -31.46 13.32 -1.30
C GLN A 262 -32.28 12.15 -0.74
N VAL A 263 -31.69 10.95 -0.79
CA VAL A 263 -32.29 9.72 -0.28
C VAL A 263 -31.33 9.07 0.71
N SER A 264 -31.87 8.27 1.61
CA SER A 264 -31.10 7.43 2.54
C SER A 264 -31.26 5.96 2.19
N LEU A 265 -30.32 5.11 2.58
CA LEU A 265 -30.44 3.66 2.39
C LEU A 265 -31.72 3.13 3.08
N SER A 266 -32.09 3.69 4.22
CA SER A 266 -33.35 3.41 4.91
C SER A 266 -34.61 3.73 4.09
N ASP A 267 -34.57 4.63 3.11
CA ASP A 267 -35.73 4.92 2.23
C ASP A 267 -36.05 3.75 1.30
N PHE A 268 -35.12 2.80 1.13
CA PHE A 268 -35.29 1.61 0.29
C PHE A 268 -35.82 0.39 1.05
N ARG A 269 -36.16 0.53 2.34
CA ARG A 269 -36.81 -0.54 3.12
C ARG A 269 -38.09 -1.02 2.42
N GLY A 270 -38.33 -2.32 2.49
CA GLY A 270 -39.39 -3.00 1.72
C GLY A 270 -38.94 -3.51 0.34
N LYS A 271 -37.76 -3.09 -0.16
CA LYS A 271 -37.12 -3.64 -1.36
C LYS A 271 -35.93 -4.53 -0.99
N VAL A 272 -35.61 -5.48 -1.85
CA VAL A 272 -34.29 -6.13 -1.84
C VAL A 272 -33.32 -5.16 -2.52
N VAL A 273 -32.19 -4.84 -1.89
CA VAL A 273 -31.27 -3.79 -2.37
C VAL A 273 -29.88 -4.35 -2.55
N LEU A 274 -29.28 -4.18 -3.73
CA LEU A 274 -27.85 -4.42 -3.94
C LEU A 274 -27.09 -3.09 -3.79
N LEU A 275 -26.14 -3.04 -2.85
CA LEU A 275 -25.09 -2.02 -2.86
C LEU A 275 -23.98 -2.52 -3.79
N ASP A 276 -23.67 -1.76 -4.84
CA ASP A 276 -22.69 -2.13 -5.86
C ASP A 276 -21.56 -1.10 -5.89
N PHE A 277 -20.40 -1.46 -5.31
CA PHE A 277 -19.19 -0.64 -5.29
C PHE A 277 -18.36 -0.96 -6.53
N TRP A 278 -18.20 0.03 -7.40
CA TRP A 278 -17.65 -0.18 -8.73
C TRP A 278 -16.96 1.09 -9.26
N ALA A 279 -16.28 0.98 -10.39
CA ALA A 279 -15.75 2.12 -11.12
C ALA A 279 -15.62 1.80 -12.61
N THR A 280 -15.56 2.82 -13.47
CA THR A 280 -15.39 2.63 -14.91
C THR A 280 -14.02 2.09 -15.29
N TRP A 281 -12.99 2.38 -14.50
CA TRP A 281 -11.63 1.84 -14.67
C TRP A 281 -11.48 0.41 -14.14
N CYS A 282 -12.47 -0.12 -13.42
CA CYS A 282 -12.46 -1.48 -12.89
C CYS A 282 -12.92 -2.47 -13.97
N ALA A 283 -11.97 -3.08 -14.68
CA ALA A 283 -12.27 -4.05 -15.74
C ALA A 283 -13.16 -5.24 -15.28
N PRO A 284 -12.93 -5.87 -14.11
CA PRO A 284 -13.84 -6.92 -13.62
C PRO A 284 -15.26 -6.40 -13.33
N CYS A 285 -15.41 -5.14 -12.88
CA CYS A 285 -16.71 -4.51 -12.69
C CYS A 285 -17.46 -4.38 -14.02
N LEU A 286 -16.78 -3.91 -15.07
CA LEU A 286 -17.37 -3.80 -16.41
C LEU A 286 -17.69 -5.16 -17.04
N GLN A 287 -16.90 -6.20 -16.76
CA GLN A 287 -17.19 -7.57 -17.20
C GLN A 287 -18.44 -8.14 -16.53
N GLU A 288 -18.69 -7.75 -15.29
CA GLU A 288 -19.85 -8.20 -14.52
C GLU A 288 -21.12 -7.39 -14.80
N LEU A 289 -20.96 -6.14 -15.24
CA LEU A 289 -22.07 -5.21 -15.50
C LEU A 289 -23.21 -5.79 -16.37
N PRO A 290 -22.97 -6.58 -17.44
CA PRO A 290 -24.06 -7.23 -18.18
C PRO A 290 -24.95 -8.14 -17.33
N ASN A 291 -24.37 -8.86 -16.36
CA ASN A 291 -25.12 -9.73 -15.44
C ASN A 291 -25.94 -8.89 -14.46
N VAL A 292 -25.37 -7.80 -13.95
CA VAL A 292 -26.06 -6.85 -13.07
C VAL A 292 -27.25 -6.19 -13.79
N ILE A 293 -27.06 -5.71 -15.02
CA ILE A 293 -28.12 -5.13 -15.85
C ILE A 293 -29.23 -6.15 -16.12
N SER A 294 -28.86 -7.39 -16.47
CA SER A 294 -29.81 -8.47 -16.72
C SER A 294 -30.67 -8.76 -15.49
N THR A 295 -30.01 -8.92 -14.32
CA THR A 295 -30.67 -9.19 -13.04
C THR A 295 -31.58 -8.04 -12.64
N TYR A 296 -31.13 -6.79 -12.78
CA TYR A 296 -31.96 -5.62 -12.51
C TYR A 296 -33.22 -5.59 -13.37
N ARG A 297 -33.09 -5.79 -14.68
CA ARG A 297 -34.23 -5.79 -15.61
C ARG A 297 -35.26 -6.86 -15.27
N GLU A 298 -34.81 -8.03 -14.83
CA GLU A 298 -35.68 -9.14 -14.44
C GLU A 298 -36.43 -8.86 -13.12
N PHE A 299 -35.73 -8.36 -12.10
CA PHE A 299 -36.23 -8.33 -10.73
C PHE A 299 -36.66 -6.96 -10.22
N HIS A 300 -36.24 -5.86 -10.85
CA HIS A 300 -36.66 -4.52 -10.42
C HIS A 300 -38.19 -4.36 -10.32
N PRO A 301 -39.00 -4.84 -11.28
CA PRO A 301 -40.47 -4.80 -11.15
C PRO A 301 -41.05 -5.59 -9.97
N GLN A 302 -40.26 -6.49 -9.38
CA GLN A 302 -40.66 -7.38 -8.30
C GLN A 302 -40.22 -6.85 -6.92
N GLY A 303 -39.59 -5.66 -6.87
CA GLY A 303 -39.13 -5.03 -5.64
C GLY A 303 -37.63 -5.19 -5.38
N PHE A 304 -36.83 -5.38 -6.42
CA PHE A 304 -35.36 -5.28 -6.36
C PHE A 304 -34.89 -3.88 -6.75
N GLU A 305 -33.82 -3.39 -6.13
CA GLU A 305 -33.19 -2.12 -6.43
C GLU A 305 -31.68 -2.26 -6.37
N ILE A 306 -30.96 -1.39 -7.08
CA ILE A 306 -29.50 -1.27 -6.97
C ILE A 306 -29.17 0.17 -6.58
N ILE A 307 -28.21 0.32 -5.67
CA ILE A 307 -27.54 1.59 -5.42
C ILE A 307 -26.09 1.38 -5.85
N GLY A 308 -25.69 2.06 -6.92
CA GLY A 308 -24.30 2.05 -7.34
C GLY A 308 -23.50 3.08 -6.55
N ILE A 309 -22.34 2.69 -6.04
CA ILE A 309 -21.37 3.56 -5.38
C ILE A 309 -20.15 3.58 -6.30
N SER A 310 -19.99 4.67 -7.04
CA SER A 310 -18.87 4.83 -7.98
C SER A 310 -17.63 5.34 -7.24
N LEU A 311 -16.52 4.62 -7.41
CA LEU A 311 -15.17 5.02 -7.04
C LEU A 311 -14.42 5.62 -8.24
N ASP A 312 -15.15 6.19 -9.21
CA ASP A 312 -14.53 7.01 -10.24
C ASP A 312 -14.05 8.34 -9.64
N THR A 313 -13.01 8.91 -10.23
CA THR A 313 -12.59 10.30 -9.98
C THR A 313 -13.06 11.23 -11.09
N SER A 314 -13.47 10.67 -12.24
CA SER A 314 -13.88 11.38 -13.44
C SER A 314 -15.39 11.30 -13.64
N GLU A 315 -16.06 12.44 -13.51
CA GLU A 315 -17.50 12.58 -13.74
C GLU A 315 -17.89 12.18 -15.16
N SER A 316 -17.09 12.58 -16.15
CA SER A 316 -17.37 12.33 -17.57
C SER A 316 -17.27 10.86 -17.93
N ASP A 317 -16.32 10.13 -17.34
CA ASP A 317 -16.14 8.71 -17.63
C ASP A 317 -17.29 7.90 -17.04
N LEU A 318 -17.67 8.21 -15.80
CA LEU A 318 -18.86 7.65 -15.18
C LEU A 318 -20.10 7.92 -16.03
N LEU A 319 -20.35 9.18 -16.39
CA LEU A 319 -21.51 9.55 -17.20
C LEU A 319 -21.54 8.81 -18.54
N SER A 320 -20.39 8.71 -19.22
CA SER A 320 -20.25 8.00 -20.50
C SER A 320 -20.64 6.53 -20.39
N VAL A 321 -20.17 5.82 -19.37
CA VAL A 321 -20.53 4.41 -19.15
C VAL A 321 -22.00 4.27 -18.77
N LEU A 322 -22.50 5.13 -17.87
CA LEU A 322 -23.90 5.10 -17.45
C LEU A 322 -24.85 5.32 -18.63
N GLU A 323 -24.52 6.20 -19.57
CA GLU A 323 -25.30 6.44 -20.79
C GLU A 323 -25.13 5.31 -21.82
N GLY A 324 -23.89 4.90 -22.08
CA GLY A 324 -23.57 3.88 -23.08
C GLY A 324 -24.12 2.49 -22.74
N GLN A 325 -24.24 2.17 -21.44
CA GLN A 325 -24.79 0.91 -20.95
C GLN A 325 -26.25 1.04 -20.50
N GLU A 326 -26.85 2.22 -20.64
CA GLU A 326 -28.23 2.53 -20.23
C GLU A 326 -28.52 2.15 -18.77
N ILE A 327 -27.58 2.40 -17.86
CA ILE A 327 -27.71 2.04 -16.44
C ILE A 327 -28.83 2.89 -15.80
N PRO A 328 -29.92 2.29 -15.30
CA PRO A 328 -31.11 3.03 -14.88
C PRO A 328 -31.19 3.33 -13.37
N TRP A 329 -30.43 2.64 -12.54
CA TRP A 329 -30.52 2.75 -11.07
C TRP A 329 -29.70 3.94 -10.53
N PRO A 330 -30.02 4.44 -9.32
CA PRO A 330 -29.29 5.57 -8.73
C PRO A 330 -27.81 5.24 -8.51
N GLN A 331 -26.99 6.27 -8.71
CA GLN A 331 -25.54 6.21 -8.54
C GLN A 331 -25.11 7.28 -7.54
N TYR A 332 -24.25 6.94 -6.61
CA TYR A 332 -23.48 7.87 -5.83
C TYR A 332 -22.11 8.08 -6.49
N PHE A 333 -21.65 9.32 -6.52
CA PHE A 333 -20.34 9.72 -6.99
C PHE A 333 -19.91 10.95 -6.19
N ASP A 334 -18.73 10.89 -5.60
CA ASP A 334 -18.10 12.01 -4.88
C ASP A 334 -16.75 12.41 -5.48
N GLY A 335 -16.30 11.73 -6.53
CA GLY A 335 -15.03 11.99 -7.22
C GLY A 335 -13.79 11.65 -6.39
N ARG A 336 -13.93 10.97 -5.25
CA ARG A 336 -12.83 10.69 -4.31
C ARG A 336 -12.16 9.34 -4.49
N GLY A 337 -12.66 8.50 -5.39
CA GLY A 337 -12.12 7.17 -5.61
C GLY A 337 -12.12 6.33 -4.33
N TRP A 338 -10.94 5.85 -3.92
CA TRP A 338 -10.77 5.05 -2.71
C TRP A 338 -11.03 5.81 -1.40
N ASP A 339 -10.97 7.15 -1.42
CA ASP A 339 -11.27 8.00 -0.26
C ASP A 339 -12.77 8.30 -0.09
N SER A 340 -13.63 7.53 -0.78
CA SER A 340 -15.08 7.69 -0.64
C SER A 340 -15.57 7.37 0.77
N GLU A 341 -16.38 8.26 1.35
CA GLU A 341 -16.95 8.09 2.70
C GLU A 341 -17.81 6.83 2.80
N ILE A 342 -18.60 6.53 1.77
CA ILE A 342 -19.49 5.36 1.77
C ILE A 342 -18.65 4.08 1.62
N ALA A 343 -17.64 4.08 0.74
CA ALA A 343 -16.73 2.94 0.62
C ALA A 343 -15.99 2.68 1.95
N SER A 344 -15.54 3.73 2.63
CA SER A 344 -14.87 3.65 3.94
C SER A 344 -15.81 3.14 5.04
N LEU A 345 -17.04 3.67 5.11
CA LEU A 345 -18.08 3.21 6.06
C LEU A 345 -18.34 1.71 5.94
N TYR A 346 -18.31 1.20 4.71
CA TYR A 346 -18.51 -0.21 4.38
C TYR A 346 -17.21 -1.03 4.33
N ARG A 347 -16.07 -0.44 4.72
CA ARG A 347 -14.73 -1.06 4.72
C ARG A 347 -14.43 -1.77 3.39
N ILE A 348 -14.65 -1.07 2.28
CA ILE A 348 -14.42 -1.57 0.93
C ILE A 348 -12.99 -1.23 0.49
N TYR A 349 -12.12 -2.23 0.45
CA TYR A 349 -10.71 -2.10 0.04
C TYR A 349 -10.40 -2.69 -1.34
N GLY A 350 -11.42 -3.26 -2.00
CA GLY A 350 -11.31 -3.88 -3.32
C GLY A 350 -12.64 -3.75 -4.07
N ILE A 351 -12.57 -3.61 -5.40
CA ILE A 351 -13.76 -3.60 -6.27
C ILE A 351 -13.57 -4.56 -7.47
N PRO A 352 -14.64 -5.17 -8.01
CA PRO A 352 -16.05 -5.00 -7.60
C PRO A 352 -16.28 -5.53 -6.18
N ALA A 353 -17.15 -4.87 -5.43
CA ALA A 353 -17.63 -5.33 -4.13
C ALA A 353 -19.14 -5.13 -4.05
N THR A 354 -19.87 -6.12 -3.53
CA THR A 354 -21.34 -6.01 -3.43
C THR A 354 -21.85 -6.46 -2.08
N LEU A 355 -22.92 -5.82 -1.61
CA LEU A 355 -23.71 -6.29 -0.48
C LEU A 355 -25.18 -6.38 -0.88
N LEU A 356 -25.77 -7.57 -0.75
CA LEU A 356 -27.18 -7.78 -1.03
C LEU A 356 -27.97 -7.75 0.28
N LEU A 357 -28.88 -6.79 0.36
CA LEU A 357 -29.72 -6.50 1.51
C LEU A 357 -31.13 -7.04 1.28
N ASP A 358 -31.75 -7.61 2.30
CA ASP A 358 -33.18 -7.94 2.26
C ASP A 358 -34.09 -6.73 2.48
N ARG A 359 -35.41 -6.98 2.51
CA ARG A 359 -36.44 -5.94 2.68
C ARG A 359 -36.37 -5.21 4.02
N ALA A 360 -35.73 -5.80 5.04
CA ALA A 360 -35.50 -5.15 6.33
C ALA A 360 -34.16 -4.39 6.37
N GLY A 361 -33.37 -4.45 5.28
CA GLY A 361 -32.05 -3.85 5.18
C GLY A 361 -30.96 -4.62 5.91
N ILE A 362 -31.19 -5.91 6.15
CA ILE A 362 -30.19 -6.81 6.71
C ILE A 362 -29.32 -7.31 5.57
N ILE A 363 -28.00 -7.27 5.76
CA ILE A 363 -27.03 -7.86 4.84
C ILE A 363 -27.29 -9.36 4.81
N ARG A 364 -27.53 -9.93 3.63
CA ARG A 364 -27.77 -11.37 3.47
C ARG A 364 -26.64 -12.06 2.75
N TYR A 365 -25.99 -11.35 1.83
CA TYR A 365 -24.89 -11.87 1.02
C TYR A 365 -23.90 -10.76 0.69
N ARG A 366 -22.65 -11.15 0.44
CA ARG A 366 -21.58 -10.27 -0.05
C ARG A 366 -20.97 -10.84 -1.31
N ASP A 367 -20.37 -9.97 -2.10
CA ASP A 367 -19.48 -10.30 -3.23
C ASP A 367 -20.07 -11.25 -4.28
N LEU A 368 -21.39 -11.18 -4.46
CA LEU A 368 -22.14 -11.94 -5.43
C LEU A 368 -21.84 -11.48 -6.87
N ARG A 369 -21.59 -12.43 -7.76
CA ARG A 369 -21.32 -12.20 -9.19
C ARG A 369 -22.06 -13.22 -10.06
N GLY A 370 -22.23 -12.89 -11.34
CA GLY A 370 -22.79 -13.75 -12.36
C GLY A 370 -24.16 -14.31 -12.01
N GLU A 371 -24.31 -15.61 -12.22
CA GLU A 371 -25.57 -16.32 -11.98
C GLU A 371 -25.95 -16.36 -10.49
N GLU A 372 -24.96 -16.36 -9.60
CA GLU A 372 -25.20 -16.41 -8.16
C GLU A 372 -25.95 -15.16 -7.68
N LEU A 373 -25.60 -13.98 -8.20
CA LEU A 373 -26.32 -12.74 -7.91
C LEU A 373 -27.81 -12.87 -8.27
N ARG A 374 -28.09 -13.38 -9.47
CA ARG A 374 -29.46 -13.58 -9.97
C ARG A 374 -30.25 -14.54 -9.08
N GLU A 375 -29.65 -15.68 -8.72
CA GLU A 375 -30.27 -16.69 -7.86
C GLU A 375 -30.59 -16.15 -6.47
N LYS A 376 -29.65 -15.41 -5.85
CA LYS A 376 -29.84 -14.85 -4.50
C LYS A 376 -30.83 -13.70 -4.45
N VAL A 377 -30.91 -12.87 -5.50
CA VAL A 377 -31.99 -11.87 -5.61
C VAL A 377 -33.35 -12.55 -5.70
N ALA A 378 -33.49 -13.59 -6.54
CA ALA A 378 -34.74 -14.33 -6.66
C ALA A 378 -35.16 -15.00 -5.35
N GLU A 379 -34.20 -15.55 -4.62
CA GLU A 379 -34.39 -16.15 -3.28
C GLU A 379 -34.99 -15.12 -2.30
N LEU A 380 -34.36 -13.96 -2.13
CA LEU A 380 -34.81 -12.93 -1.19
C LEU A 380 -36.16 -12.32 -1.59
N LEU A 381 -36.46 -12.23 -2.88
CA LEU A 381 -37.77 -11.74 -3.34
C LEU A 381 -38.91 -12.73 -3.07
N ALA A 382 -38.61 -14.03 -3.07
CA ALA A 382 -39.56 -15.09 -2.76
C ALA A 382 -39.86 -15.20 -1.25
N GLU A 383 -38.99 -14.67 -0.39
CA GLU A 383 -39.24 -14.60 1.04
C GLU A 383 -40.46 -13.70 1.34
N PRO A 384 -41.30 -14.09 2.32
CA PRO A 384 -42.42 -13.25 2.75
C PRO A 384 -41.88 -11.93 3.31
N PRO A 385 -42.57 -10.78 3.08
CA PRO A 385 -42.17 -9.51 3.68
C PRO A 385 -42.05 -9.66 5.20
N GLN A 386 -40.86 -9.42 5.74
CA GLN A 386 -40.62 -9.44 7.17
C GLN A 386 -41.17 -8.14 7.80
N GLU A 387 -41.74 -8.24 9.00
CA GLU A 387 -42.03 -7.06 9.80
C GLU A 387 -40.69 -6.40 10.16
N PRO A 388 -40.54 -5.06 10.00
CA PRO A 388 -39.30 -4.39 10.37
C PRO A 388 -39.00 -4.66 11.86
N PRO A 389 -37.72 -4.86 12.23
CA PRO A 389 -37.35 -5.05 13.62
C PRO A 389 -37.88 -3.87 14.46
N SER A 390 -38.53 -4.17 15.58
CA SER A 390 -39.07 -3.15 16.49
C SER A 390 -37.94 -2.25 16.98
N GLU A 391 -38.12 -0.94 16.86
CA GLU A 391 -37.23 0.11 17.37
C GLU A 391 -36.76 -0.19 18.81
N GLU A 392 -35.56 -0.76 18.96
CA GLU A 392 -34.78 -0.68 20.19
C GLU A 392 -33.44 0.01 19.87
N ALA A 393 -33.37 1.27 20.32
CA ALA A 393 -32.25 2.22 20.46
C ALA A 393 -31.37 2.57 19.22
N PRO A 394 -31.21 3.88 18.90
CA PRO A 394 -30.29 4.32 17.86
C PRO A 394 -28.84 4.29 18.34
N VAL A 395 -27.94 3.66 17.57
CA VAL A 395 -26.50 3.93 17.63
C VAL A 395 -26.25 5.20 16.83
N GLU A 396 -25.84 6.27 17.51
CA GLU A 396 -25.50 7.55 16.90
C GLU A 396 -24.13 7.44 16.24
N VAL A 397 -24.11 7.27 14.91
CA VAL A 397 -22.87 7.22 14.10
C VAL A 397 -22.49 8.66 13.70
N LEU A 398 -21.34 9.12 14.17
CA LEU A 398 -20.75 10.41 13.77
C LEU A 398 -20.07 10.27 12.39
N ALA A 399 -20.25 11.29 11.54
CA ALA A 399 -19.76 11.32 10.15
C ALA A 399 -18.21 11.26 10.04
N PRO A 400 -17.65 10.61 9.01
CA PRO A 400 -16.19 10.54 8.82
C PRO A 400 -15.59 11.89 8.35
N PRO A 401 -14.34 12.20 8.72
CA PRO A 401 -13.63 13.39 8.23
C PRO A 401 -13.00 13.16 6.84
N ALA A 402 -12.86 14.25 6.07
CA ALA A 402 -12.27 14.27 4.74
C ALA A 402 -10.73 14.26 4.75
N ILE A 403 -10.10 13.58 3.77
CA ILE A 403 -8.67 13.63 3.48
C ILE A 403 -8.45 13.90 1.98
N LEU A 404 -7.36 14.64 1.66
CA LEU A 404 -6.99 15.21 0.37
C LEU A 404 -5.98 14.36 -0.44
N PRO A 405 -5.90 14.55 -1.78
CA PRO A 405 -5.40 13.57 -2.76
C PRO A 405 -3.94 13.77 -3.19
N ASP A 406 -3.41 12.70 -3.80
CA ASP A 406 -2.54 12.63 -5.00
C ASP A 406 -1.50 11.51 -4.85
N ALA A 407 -1.68 10.41 -5.59
CA ALA A 407 -0.72 9.30 -5.66
C ALA A 407 -0.02 9.30 -7.03
N GLU A 408 1.32 9.28 -7.01
CA GLU A 408 2.19 9.26 -8.20
C GLU A 408 2.25 7.87 -8.87
N PRO A 409 2.55 7.78 -10.18
CA PRO A 409 2.62 6.53 -10.92
C PRO A 409 3.81 5.65 -10.49
N ILE A 410 3.59 4.33 -10.42
CA ILE A 410 4.55 3.31 -9.95
C ILE A 410 5.68 3.03 -10.95
N LEU A 411 5.36 3.03 -12.25
CA LEU A 411 6.36 3.00 -13.33
C LEU A 411 6.29 4.32 -14.10
N GLU A 412 7.39 5.06 -14.11
CA GLU A 412 7.54 6.23 -14.96
C GLU A 412 8.12 5.80 -16.31
N VAL A 413 7.48 6.23 -17.40
CA VAL A 413 7.83 5.81 -18.75
C VAL A 413 8.26 7.00 -19.60
N SER A 414 9.49 6.94 -20.09
CA SER A 414 10.01 7.90 -21.05
C SER A 414 10.13 7.24 -22.42
N LEU A 415 9.39 7.74 -23.40
CA LEU A 415 9.45 7.29 -24.79
C LEU A 415 9.66 8.45 -25.76
N GLN A 416 9.96 8.11 -27.01
CA GLN A 416 9.97 9.06 -28.12
C GLN A 416 8.55 9.23 -28.66
N GLU A 417 7.91 10.36 -28.35
CA GLU A 417 6.55 10.69 -28.78
C GLU A 417 6.36 10.70 -30.31
N ARG A 418 7.47 10.79 -31.07
CA ARG A 418 7.48 10.72 -32.54
C ARG A 418 8.62 9.84 -33.05
N VAL A 419 8.29 8.86 -33.89
CA VAL A 419 9.26 7.94 -34.50
C VAL A 419 9.13 7.94 -36.03
N GLY A 420 10.22 8.27 -36.72
CA GLY A 420 10.30 8.20 -38.18
C GLY A 420 10.55 6.78 -38.68
N ILE A 421 9.83 6.34 -39.71
CA ILE A 421 10.04 5.04 -40.37
C ILE A 421 9.90 5.16 -41.89
N LEU A 422 10.87 4.64 -42.63
CA LEU A 422 10.83 4.63 -44.10
C LEU A 422 9.96 3.47 -44.63
N PRO A 423 9.22 3.65 -45.75
CA PRO A 423 8.51 2.55 -46.40
C PRO A 423 9.45 1.38 -46.75
N GLY A 424 9.10 0.16 -46.33
CA GLY A 424 9.95 -1.03 -46.51
C GLY A 424 11.13 -1.11 -45.54
N GLY A 425 11.24 -0.16 -44.61
CA GLY A 425 12.30 -0.05 -43.62
C GLY A 425 11.92 -0.55 -42.23
N THR A 426 12.86 -0.39 -41.30
CA THR A 426 12.73 -0.77 -39.90
C THR A 426 13.10 0.40 -39.00
N ALA A 427 12.43 0.55 -37.87
CA ALA A 427 12.74 1.56 -36.86
C ALA A 427 12.79 0.93 -35.46
N GLU A 428 13.61 1.48 -34.58
CA GLU A 428 13.69 1.06 -33.17
C GLU A 428 13.07 2.15 -32.30
N LEU A 429 12.04 1.80 -31.54
CA LEU A 429 11.45 2.64 -30.50
C LEU A 429 12.10 2.29 -29.16
N LEU A 430 12.86 3.23 -28.59
CA LEU A 430 13.45 3.08 -27.27
C LEU A 430 12.47 3.61 -26.22
N VAL A 431 12.13 2.76 -25.25
CA VAL A 431 11.26 3.10 -24.13
C VAL A 431 12.01 2.84 -22.84
N ARG A 432 12.22 3.90 -22.09
CA ARG A 432 12.82 3.85 -20.77
C ARG A 432 11.72 3.67 -19.74
N VAL A 433 11.85 2.62 -18.95
CA VAL A 433 10.95 2.32 -17.84
C VAL A 433 11.74 2.47 -16.55
N GLU A 434 11.23 3.29 -15.65
CA GLU A 434 11.77 3.54 -14.32
C GLU A 434 10.73 3.11 -13.29
N ASN A 435 11.11 2.21 -12.38
CA ASN A 435 10.27 1.87 -11.25
C ASN A 435 10.48 2.93 -10.18
N THR A 436 9.47 3.72 -9.86
CA THR A 436 9.55 4.82 -8.87
C THR A 436 9.17 4.35 -7.46
N SER A 437 8.84 3.07 -7.31
CA SER A 437 8.32 2.49 -6.08
C SER A 437 9.37 1.64 -5.33
N PRO A 438 9.16 1.40 -4.02
CA PRO A 438 9.99 0.49 -3.23
C PRO A 438 9.70 -0.99 -3.47
N HIS A 439 8.77 -1.31 -4.37
CA HIS A 439 8.30 -2.66 -4.62
C HIS A 439 8.75 -3.15 -6.00
N LEU A 440 8.75 -4.46 -6.19
CA LEU A 440 9.21 -5.07 -7.44
C LEU A 440 8.12 -4.98 -8.50
N ALA A 441 8.51 -4.59 -9.71
CA ALA A 441 7.67 -4.75 -10.90
C ALA A 441 8.14 -5.98 -11.69
N GLU A 442 7.23 -6.90 -12.01
CA GLU A 442 7.49 -8.16 -12.71
C GLU A 442 6.69 -8.23 -14.02
N GLU A 443 7.11 -9.10 -14.95
CA GLU A 443 6.40 -9.39 -16.20
C GLU A 443 6.07 -8.14 -17.04
N ILE A 444 7.01 -7.19 -17.08
CA ILE A 444 6.85 -5.93 -17.79
C ILE A 444 6.86 -6.20 -19.29
N THR A 445 5.76 -5.87 -19.96
CA THR A 445 5.51 -6.14 -21.38
C THR A 445 5.11 -4.87 -22.08
N LEU A 446 5.74 -4.58 -23.21
CA LEU A 446 5.44 -3.42 -24.04
C LEU A 446 4.91 -3.89 -25.40
N THR A 447 3.71 -3.45 -25.76
CA THR A 447 3.01 -3.85 -27.00
C THR A 447 2.37 -2.65 -27.68
N ILE A 448 2.08 -2.76 -28.99
CA ILE A 448 1.23 -1.80 -29.70
C ILE A 448 -0.03 -2.56 -30.12
N PRO A 449 -1.11 -2.55 -29.32
CA PRO A 449 -2.28 -3.42 -29.53
C PRO A 449 -3.03 -3.12 -30.84
N ARG A 450 -2.94 -1.89 -31.36
CA ARG A 450 -3.48 -1.50 -32.67
C ARG A 450 -2.42 -0.78 -33.48
N LEU A 451 -1.75 -1.52 -34.36
CA LEU A 451 -0.82 -0.95 -35.33
C LEU A 451 -1.59 -0.43 -36.55
N PRO A 452 -1.16 0.70 -37.14
CA PRO A 452 -1.70 1.15 -38.42
C PRO A 452 -1.46 0.12 -39.54
N ASP A 453 -2.41 -0.02 -40.45
CA ASP A 453 -2.32 -0.96 -41.58
C ASP A 453 -0.98 -0.82 -42.32
N GLY A 454 -0.23 -1.93 -42.41
CA GLY A 454 1.08 -2.00 -43.07
C GLY A 454 2.28 -1.73 -42.16
N ILE A 455 2.10 -1.65 -40.83
CA ILE A 455 3.18 -1.62 -39.83
C ILE A 455 3.05 -2.83 -38.90
N GLU A 456 4.15 -3.54 -38.67
CA GLU A 456 4.26 -4.64 -37.71
C GLU A 456 5.23 -4.28 -36.59
N ALA A 457 4.97 -4.75 -35.36
CA ALA A 457 5.85 -4.57 -34.21
C ALA A 457 5.98 -5.87 -33.41
N ALA A 458 7.19 -6.17 -32.94
CA ALA A 458 7.40 -7.23 -31.97
C ALA A 458 7.27 -6.69 -30.53
N PRO A 459 6.69 -7.45 -29.59
CA PRO A 459 6.64 -7.04 -28.19
C PRO A 459 8.06 -6.96 -27.60
N ALA A 460 8.24 -6.09 -26.62
CA ALA A 460 9.42 -6.09 -25.77
C ALA A 460 9.03 -6.52 -24.34
N GLU A 461 9.83 -7.39 -23.75
CA GLU A 461 9.55 -7.97 -22.43
C GLU A 461 10.74 -7.78 -21.50
N LEU A 462 10.44 -7.57 -20.22
CA LEU A 462 11.39 -7.49 -19.13
C LEU A 462 10.81 -8.26 -17.94
N ALA A 463 11.49 -9.33 -17.55
CA ALA A 463 11.04 -10.22 -16.50
C ALA A 463 10.86 -9.52 -15.15
N GLU A 464 11.79 -8.62 -14.81
CA GLU A 464 11.77 -7.91 -13.54
C GLU A 464 12.44 -6.53 -13.65
N LEU A 465 11.90 -5.58 -12.89
CA LEU A 465 12.49 -4.27 -12.64
C LEU A 465 12.48 -4.02 -11.13
N PRO A 466 13.65 -4.11 -10.46
CA PRO A 466 13.74 -3.93 -9.02
C PRO A 466 13.21 -2.57 -8.59
N ALA A 467 12.87 -2.44 -7.32
CA ALA A 467 12.56 -1.18 -6.67
C ALA A 467 13.57 -0.09 -7.06
N PHE A 468 13.08 1.08 -7.47
CA PHE A 468 13.91 2.20 -7.95
C PHE A 468 14.84 1.86 -9.13
N GLY A 469 14.55 0.77 -9.84
CA GLY A 469 15.31 0.26 -10.97
C GLY A 469 14.90 0.91 -12.27
N GLN A 470 15.85 1.04 -13.19
CA GLN A 470 15.59 1.58 -14.53
C GLN A 470 16.12 0.63 -15.62
N ARG A 471 15.36 0.46 -16.69
CA ARG A 471 15.74 -0.30 -17.89
C ARG A 471 15.26 0.39 -19.16
N ASP A 472 16.05 0.22 -20.22
CA ASP A 472 15.67 0.65 -21.56
C ASP A 472 15.18 -0.60 -22.32
N LEU A 473 13.95 -0.56 -22.84
CA LEU A 473 13.33 -1.56 -23.70
C LEU A 473 13.33 -1.05 -25.15
N THR A 474 13.54 -1.95 -26.11
CA THR A 474 13.58 -1.60 -27.53
C THR A 474 12.51 -2.38 -28.29
N LEU A 475 11.63 -1.66 -28.99
CA LEU A 475 10.61 -2.25 -29.86
C LEU A 475 11.00 -2.04 -31.30
N THR A 476 11.01 -3.12 -32.06
CA THR A 476 11.35 -3.07 -33.49
C THR A 476 10.06 -2.97 -34.31
N LEU A 477 9.96 -1.89 -35.07
CA LEU A 477 8.89 -1.59 -36.01
C LEU A 477 9.32 -1.95 -37.44
N HIS A 478 8.41 -2.54 -38.21
CA HIS A 478 8.61 -2.91 -39.62
C HIS A 478 7.51 -2.26 -40.47
N ALA A 479 7.87 -1.49 -41.49
CA ALA A 479 6.92 -0.89 -42.42
C ALA A 479 6.89 -1.62 -43.77
N ALA A 480 5.70 -1.80 -44.33
CA ALA A 480 5.53 -2.36 -45.68
C ALA A 480 6.10 -1.42 -46.76
N ALA A 481 6.63 -1.98 -47.86
CA ALA A 481 7.26 -1.23 -48.94
C ALA A 481 6.32 -0.28 -49.72
N GLY A 482 5.01 -0.52 -49.66
CA GLY A 482 3.99 0.28 -50.35
C GLY A 482 3.23 1.24 -49.43
N LEU A 483 3.75 1.54 -48.24
CA LEU A 483 3.07 2.38 -47.26
C LEU A 483 3.18 3.86 -47.66
N GLU A 484 2.04 4.52 -47.87
CA GLU A 484 2.00 5.96 -48.21
C GLU A 484 2.55 6.83 -47.05
N PRO A 485 3.38 7.85 -47.34
CA PRO A 485 3.90 8.77 -46.34
C PRO A 485 2.81 9.50 -45.57
N GLY A 486 3.02 9.72 -44.27
CA GLY A 486 2.07 10.41 -43.40
C GLY A 486 2.25 10.07 -41.92
N GLU A 487 1.66 10.90 -41.08
CA GLU A 487 1.62 10.70 -39.63
C GLU A 487 0.49 9.74 -39.26
N ARG A 488 0.80 8.76 -38.43
CA ARG A 488 -0.15 7.77 -37.96
C ARG A 488 -0.04 7.68 -36.43
N PRO A 489 -1.08 8.07 -35.67
CA PRO A 489 -1.06 7.87 -34.22
C PRO A 489 -1.06 6.37 -33.91
N ALA A 490 -0.35 6.00 -32.88
CA ALA A 490 -0.32 4.65 -32.33
C ALA A 490 -0.34 4.75 -30.81
N THR A 491 -1.00 3.79 -30.17
CA THR A 491 -1.04 3.67 -28.72
C THR A 491 -0.14 2.51 -28.32
N LEU A 492 0.81 2.80 -27.45
CA LEU A 492 1.68 1.83 -26.82
C LEU A 492 1.07 1.42 -25.48
N LEU A 493 0.94 0.12 -25.26
CA LEU A 493 0.46 -0.45 -24.01
C LEU A 493 1.65 -1.04 -23.24
N LEU A 494 1.94 -0.44 -22.10
CA LEU A 494 2.79 -1.03 -21.07
C LEU A 494 1.91 -1.87 -20.15
N SER A 495 2.28 -3.10 -19.86
CA SER A 495 1.63 -3.94 -18.85
C SER A 495 2.68 -4.51 -17.91
N TYR A 496 2.41 -4.55 -16.62
CA TYR A 496 3.33 -5.08 -15.62
C TYR A 496 2.58 -5.58 -14.39
N HIS A 497 3.20 -6.48 -13.63
CA HIS A 497 2.70 -6.87 -12.31
C HIS A 497 3.47 -6.10 -11.25
N TYR A 498 2.74 -5.52 -10.32
CA TYR A 498 3.27 -4.75 -9.21
C TYR A 498 2.95 -5.45 -7.89
N CYS A 499 3.97 -5.91 -7.18
CA CYS A 499 3.77 -6.75 -6.00
C CYS A 499 4.05 -6.01 -4.70
N ILE A 500 3.02 -5.80 -3.87
CA ILE A 500 3.14 -5.32 -2.50
C ILE A 500 2.95 -6.52 -1.58
N GLY A 501 4.04 -7.04 -1.03
CA GLY A 501 3.98 -8.28 -0.23
C GLY A 501 3.43 -9.43 -1.08
N GLU A 502 2.30 -10.00 -0.66
CA GLU A 502 1.63 -11.15 -1.32
C GLU A 502 0.78 -10.77 -2.52
N SER A 503 0.39 -9.50 -2.58
CA SER A 503 -0.60 -9.00 -3.52
C SER A 503 0.11 -8.45 -4.74
N CYS A 504 0.03 -9.18 -5.84
CA CYS A 504 0.49 -8.72 -7.15
C CYS A 504 -0.68 -8.15 -7.95
N PHE A 505 -0.57 -6.89 -8.32
CA PHE A 505 -1.56 -6.15 -9.10
C PHE A 505 -1.11 -6.06 -10.55
N GLN A 506 -1.92 -6.51 -11.50
CA GLN A 506 -1.63 -6.29 -12.92
C GLN A 506 -2.02 -4.86 -13.29
N MET A 507 -1.02 -4.07 -13.67
CA MET A 507 -1.13 -2.67 -14.07
C MET A 507 -0.94 -2.54 -15.57
N SER A 508 -1.56 -1.53 -16.16
CA SER A 508 -1.36 -1.20 -17.57
C SER A 508 -1.46 0.29 -17.82
N ASP A 509 -0.49 0.83 -18.54
CA ASP A 509 -0.43 2.24 -18.93
C ASP A 509 -0.49 2.37 -20.45
N GLU A 510 -1.30 3.32 -20.92
CA GLU A 510 -1.38 3.67 -22.33
C GLU A 510 -0.58 4.93 -22.62
N LEU A 511 0.29 4.86 -23.62
CA LEU A 511 1.19 5.94 -24.01
C LEU A 511 0.95 6.26 -25.48
N GLU A 512 0.70 7.53 -25.79
CA GLU A 512 0.51 7.96 -27.17
C GLU A 512 1.84 8.20 -27.87
N LEU A 513 1.95 7.76 -29.13
CA LEU A 513 3.05 8.12 -30.01
C LEU A 513 2.57 8.36 -31.45
N VAL A 514 3.40 9.04 -32.23
CA VAL A 514 3.16 9.32 -33.65
C VAL A 514 4.22 8.63 -34.50
N LEU A 515 3.78 7.73 -35.37
CA LEU A 515 4.61 7.11 -36.39
C LEU A 515 4.63 7.98 -37.65
N ALA A 516 5.77 8.57 -37.97
CA ALA A 516 5.95 9.42 -39.15
C ALA A 516 6.50 8.59 -40.32
N VAL A 517 5.61 8.07 -41.16
CA VAL A 517 5.97 7.26 -42.33
C VAL A 517 6.58 8.16 -43.41
N GLY A 518 7.78 7.83 -43.87
CA GLY A 518 8.54 8.59 -44.88
C GLY A 518 9.61 9.52 -44.29
N GLU A 519 9.73 9.61 -42.96
CA GLU A 519 10.82 10.31 -42.28
C GLU A 519 11.95 9.33 -41.90
N GLU A 520 13.20 9.80 -41.92
CA GLU A 520 14.33 8.97 -41.46
C GLU A 520 14.23 8.73 -39.94
N PRO A 521 14.48 7.50 -39.46
CA PRO A 521 14.53 7.23 -38.03
C PRO A 521 15.64 8.06 -37.38
N LEU A 522 15.30 8.77 -36.30
CA LEU A 522 16.30 9.50 -35.52
C LEU A 522 17.33 8.52 -34.98
N ALA A 523 18.59 8.67 -35.39
CA ALA A 523 19.66 7.78 -34.96
C ALA A 523 19.83 7.84 -33.44
N VAL A 524 19.55 6.73 -32.75
CA VAL A 524 19.85 6.56 -31.32
C VAL A 524 21.38 6.63 -31.18
N LYS A 525 21.89 7.73 -30.61
CA LYS A 525 23.30 7.80 -30.23
C LYS A 525 23.55 6.77 -29.14
N ALA A 526 24.15 5.64 -29.50
CA ALA A 526 24.63 4.66 -28.54
C ALA A 526 25.46 5.36 -27.45
N ALA A 527 25.07 5.18 -26.19
CA ALA A 527 25.81 5.73 -25.07
C ALA A 527 27.24 5.16 -25.08
N PHE A 528 28.21 6.03 -25.38
CA PHE A 528 29.62 5.68 -25.38
C PHE A 528 30.03 5.32 -23.94
N ARG A 529 30.13 4.03 -23.63
CA ARG A 529 30.55 3.51 -22.31
C ARG A 529 32.04 3.10 -22.36
N PRO A 530 32.97 3.96 -21.92
CA PRO A 530 34.40 3.70 -22.08
C PRO A 530 34.92 2.87 -20.90
N TRP A 531 34.53 1.58 -20.84
CA TRP A 531 35.04 0.65 -19.82
C TRP A 531 36.58 0.56 -19.79
N TRP A 532 37.23 0.89 -20.91
CA TRP A 532 38.68 1.01 -21.03
C TRP A 532 39.29 2.13 -20.15
N LEU A 533 38.53 3.16 -19.77
CA LEU A 533 38.99 4.18 -18.81
C LEU A 533 39.10 3.61 -17.38
N LEU A 534 38.22 2.70 -16.99
CA LEU A 534 38.33 1.98 -15.70
C LEU A 534 39.52 1.01 -15.69
N ALA A 535 39.79 0.36 -16.82
CA ALA A 535 41.00 -0.46 -16.98
C ALA A 535 42.29 0.38 -16.88
N LEU A 536 42.31 1.58 -17.45
CA LEU A 536 43.45 2.50 -17.33
C LEU A 536 43.64 3.03 -15.90
N LEU A 537 42.55 3.28 -15.16
CA LEU A 537 42.59 3.61 -13.74
C LEU A 537 43.17 2.46 -12.90
N GLY A 538 42.73 1.22 -13.14
CA GLY A 538 43.28 0.03 -12.48
C GLY A 538 44.78 -0.15 -12.75
N VAL A 539 45.21 0.00 -14.01
CA VAL A 539 46.63 -0.05 -14.39
C VAL A 539 47.44 1.08 -13.74
N GLY A 540 46.86 2.28 -13.64
CA GLY A 540 47.47 3.43 -12.96
C GLY A 540 47.68 3.21 -11.46
N VAL A 541 46.72 2.59 -10.78
CA VAL A 541 46.83 2.25 -9.34
C VAL A 541 47.88 1.16 -9.11
N VAL A 542 47.93 0.13 -9.95
CA VAL A 542 48.95 -0.93 -9.87
C VAL A 542 50.35 -0.39 -10.13
N LEU A 543 50.51 0.50 -11.12
CA LEU A 543 51.79 1.17 -11.41
C LEU A 543 52.20 2.12 -10.29
N ALA A 544 51.27 2.85 -9.68
CA ALA A 544 51.53 3.71 -8.53
C ALA A 544 51.97 2.92 -7.29
N TRP A 545 51.35 1.76 -7.05
CA TRP A 545 51.73 0.83 -5.97
C TRP A 545 53.14 0.25 -6.21
N LEU A 546 53.46 -0.14 -7.44
CA LEU A 546 54.79 -0.66 -7.82
C LEU A 546 55.91 0.39 -7.78
N LEU A 547 55.57 1.68 -7.90
CA LEU A 547 56.53 2.79 -7.92
C LEU A 547 56.63 3.56 -6.60
N TRP A 548 55.90 3.13 -5.57
CA TRP A 548 55.91 3.76 -4.25
C TRP A 548 57.28 3.58 -3.58
N GLY A 549 58.09 4.65 -3.57
CA GLY A 549 59.42 4.67 -2.92
C GLY A 549 60.55 5.37 -3.69
N LYS A 550 60.33 5.85 -4.93
CA LYS A 550 61.38 6.46 -5.77
C LYS A 550 61.18 7.93 -6.14
N GLY A 551 60.61 8.74 -5.25
CA GLY A 551 60.52 10.20 -5.43
C GLY A 551 59.48 10.60 -6.47
N ALA A 552 58.21 10.61 -6.07
CA ALA A 552 57.08 10.90 -6.94
C ALA A 552 56.55 12.32 -6.69
N SER A 553 56.91 13.27 -7.55
CA SER A 553 56.23 14.58 -7.64
C SER A 553 55.47 14.76 -8.96
N THR A 554 55.92 14.12 -10.04
CA THR A 554 55.28 14.23 -11.37
C THR A 554 54.16 13.20 -11.59
N LEU A 555 54.32 11.97 -11.09
CA LEU A 555 53.31 10.91 -11.25
C LEU A 555 52.02 11.21 -10.44
N ALA A 556 52.17 11.79 -9.26
CA ALA A 556 51.04 12.21 -8.43
C ALA A 556 50.22 13.33 -9.09
N LEU A 557 50.88 14.27 -9.75
CA LEU A 557 50.20 15.36 -10.47
C LEU A 557 49.39 14.83 -11.67
N VAL A 558 49.93 13.85 -12.39
CA VAL A 558 49.25 13.20 -13.51
C VAL A 558 48.04 12.40 -13.04
N LEU A 559 48.13 11.71 -11.90
CA LEU A 559 47.01 10.98 -11.32
C LEU A 559 45.89 11.90 -10.82
N VAL A 560 46.23 13.04 -10.21
CA VAL A 560 45.23 14.04 -9.78
C VAL A 560 44.53 14.67 -10.98
N LEU A 561 45.25 14.96 -12.07
CA LEU A 561 44.67 15.49 -13.30
C LEU A 561 43.77 14.46 -14.00
N LEU A 562 44.15 13.17 -14.00
CA LEU A 562 43.32 12.10 -14.54
C LEU A 562 42.08 11.84 -13.68
N ALA A 563 42.19 11.91 -12.35
CA ALA A 563 41.04 11.82 -11.44
C ALA A 563 40.09 13.01 -11.61
N GLY A 564 40.62 14.23 -11.77
CA GLY A 564 39.83 15.43 -12.06
C GLY A 564 39.14 15.36 -13.42
N ALA A 565 39.81 14.83 -14.45
CA ALA A 565 39.20 14.61 -15.76
C ALA A 565 38.12 13.52 -15.72
N ALA A 566 38.33 12.43 -14.96
CA ALA A 566 37.33 11.38 -14.76
C ALA A 566 36.10 11.88 -13.99
N LEU A 567 36.30 12.72 -12.96
CA LEU A 567 35.22 13.39 -12.24
C LEU A 567 34.48 14.39 -13.12
N GLY A 568 35.18 15.16 -13.94
CA GLY A 568 34.57 16.09 -14.90
C GLY A 568 33.74 15.36 -15.96
N VAL A 569 34.21 14.21 -16.44
CA VAL A 569 33.47 13.35 -17.37
C VAL A 569 32.29 12.66 -16.67
N GLY A 570 32.45 12.20 -15.42
CA GLY A 570 31.37 11.62 -14.62
C GLY A 570 30.25 12.62 -14.30
N ALA A 571 30.59 13.88 -14.04
CA ALA A 571 29.65 14.97 -13.87
C ALA A 571 28.97 15.35 -15.20
N TYR A 572 29.72 15.41 -16.31
CA TYR A 572 29.19 15.67 -17.65
C TYR A 572 28.26 14.57 -18.18
N LEU A 573 28.46 13.32 -17.76
CA LEU A 573 27.63 12.15 -18.11
C LEU A 573 26.48 11.89 -17.12
N GLY A 574 26.22 12.79 -16.15
CA GLY A 574 25.10 12.66 -15.21
C GLY A 574 25.25 11.56 -14.14
N GLN A 575 26.43 10.94 -14.01
CA GLN A 575 26.66 9.85 -13.06
C GLN A 575 26.84 10.30 -11.60
N ALA A 576 26.84 11.62 -11.34
CA ALA A 576 26.88 12.18 -9.99
C ALA A 576 25.67 11.70 -9.13
N ARG A 577 24.52 11.43 -9.76
CA ARG A 577 23.29 10.96 -9.10
C ARG A 577 23.45 9.53 -8.54
N GLN A 578 24.17 8.65 -9.23
CA GLN A 578 24.42 7.27 -8.77
C GLN A 578 25.40 7.18 -7.59
N ALA A 579 26.42 8.05 -7.54
CA ALA A 579 27.35 8.09 -6.42
C ALA A 579 26.71 8.65 -5.14
N GLN A 580 25.76 9.59 -5.29
CA GLN A 580 24.95 10.10 -4.17
C GLN A 580 23.96 9.04 -3.65
N LEU A 581 23.38 8.22 -4.54
CA LEU A 581 22.49 7.13 -4.16
C LEU A 581 23.22 6.00 -3.39
N ILE A 582 24.46 5.67 -3.75
CA ILE A 582 25.27 4.71 -2.96
C ILE A 582 25.66 5.30 -1.60
N GLY A 583 25.84 6.62 -1.50
CA GLY A 583 26.03 7.31 -0.23
C GLY A 583 24.78 7.33 0.66
N ALA A 584 23.59 7.29 0.07
CA ALA A 584 22.31 7.24 0.78
C ALA A 584 22.03 5.87 1.43
N VAL A 585 22.59 4.78 0.90
CA VAL A 585 22.39 3.40 1.40
C VAL A 585 23.07 3.13 2.75
N ILE A 586 23.88 4.06 3.28
CA ILE A 586 24.44 3.95 4.64
C ILE A 586 23.52 4.62 5.70
N CYS A 587 22.51 5.39 5.29
CA CYS A 587 21.49 5.92 6.20
C CYS A 587 20.14 5.29 5.89
N THR A 588 19.81 4.22 6.62
CA THR A 588 18.42 3.81 6.81
C THR A 588 17.67 4.93 7.55
N SER A 589 16.45 5.24 7.07
CA SER A 589 15.56 6.34 7.45
C SER A 589 15.80 7.69 6.76
N CYS A 590 14.99 8.00 5.75
CA CYS A 590 14.57 9.35 5.35
C CYS A 590 13.45 9.24 4.30
N VAL A 591 12.21 9.20 4.79
CA VAL A 591 11.04 9.64 4.02
C VAL A 591 11.09 11.17 4.04
N GLY A 592 11.05 11.80 2.86
CA GLY A 592 11.15 13.26 2.69
C GLY A 592 12.45 13.68 2.01
N ILE A 593 12.56 13.47 0.70
CA ILE A 593 13.64 14.06 -0.11
C ILE A 593 13.02 15.12 -1.01
N GLU A 594 12.84 16.31 -0.44
CA GLU A 594 12.98 17.54 -1.21
C GLU A 594 14.43 18.02 -1.08
N GLU A 595 14.94 18.71 -2.10
CA GLU A 595 16.33 19.17 -2.16
C GLU A 595 16.63 20.12 -0.97
N GLU A 596 17.65 19.80 -0.16
CA GLU A 596 17.99 20.50 1.08
C GLU A 596 18.38 21.97 0.80
N ARG A 597 17.43 22.91 0.94
CA ARG A 597 17.67 24.35 0.78
C ARG A 597 18.28 24.96 2.05
N HIS A 598 19.48 25.51 1.90
CA HIS A 598 20.24 26.18 2.98
C HIS A 598 20.25 27.71 2.84
N ASP A 599 19.66 28.25 1.79
CA ASP A 599 19.52 29.67 1.55
C ASP A 599 18.41 30.28 2.42
N THR A 600 18.61 31.53 2.87
CA THR A 600 17.56 32.27 3.57
C THR A 600 16.48 32.64 2.56
N PRO A 601 15.20 32.29 2.78
CA PRO A 601 14.14 32.59 1.84
C PRO A 601 13.97 34.10 1.67
N VAL A 602 13.73 34.54 0.42
CA VAL A 602 13.49 35.95 0.10
C VAL A 602 12.14 36.05 -0.60
N LEU A 603 11.18 36.74 0.02
CA LEU A 603 9.85 36.92 -0.57
C LEU A 603 9.92 37.72 -1.86
N SER A 604 9.24 37.22 -2.88
CA SER A 604 8.99 37.92 -4.14
C SER A 604 8.21 39.22 -3.91
N GLN A 605 8.34 40.16 -4.86
CA GLN A 605 7.63 41.43 -4.79
C GLN A 605 6.10 41.27 -4.86
N GLU A 606 5.64 40.21 -5.53
CA GLU A 606 4.24 39.84 -5.64
C GLU A 606 3.67 39.39 -4.29
N THR A 607 4.36 38.47 -3.61
CA THR A 607 3.99 37.99 -2.27
C THR A 607 3.95 39.14 -1.26
N ARG A 608 4.94 40.04 -1.26
CA ARG A 608 4.92 41.21 -0.35
C ARG A 608 3.70 42.10 -0.56
N THR A 609 3.31 42.31 -1.82
CA THR A 609 2.13 43.12 -2.16
C THR A 609 0.85 42.42 -1.72
N ALA A 610 0.78 41.10 -1.96
CA ALA A 610 -0.34 40.26 -1.59
C ALA A 610 -0.57 40.19 -0.08
N LEU A 611 0.49 40.04 0.72
CA LEU A 611 0.39 39.98 2.17
C LEU A 611 -0.13 41.30 2.75
N GLY A 612 0.12 42.44 2.11
CA GLY A 612 -0.43 43.74 2.53
C GLY A 612 -1.96 43.85 2.40
N GLY A 613 -2.61 42.95 1.66
CA GLY A 613 -4.06 42.93 1.40
C GLY A 613 -4.86 41.94 2.24
N LEU A 614 -4.27 41.31 3.26
CA LEU A 614 -4.93 40.27 4.04
C LEU A 614 -6.15 40.81 4.83
N PRO A 615 -7.28 40.08 4.84
CA PRO A 615 -8.54 40.54 5.41
C PRO A 615 -8.58 40.54 6.95
N GLY A 616 -7.64 39.87 7.61
CA GLY A 616 -7.59 39.73 9.07
C GLY A 616 -6.29 39.11 9.59
N PRO A 617 -6.14 38.95 10.91
CA PRO A 617 -4.99 38.27 11.51
C PRO A 617 -4.99 36.78 11.16
N VAL A 618 -3.80 36.23 10.92
CA VAL A 618 -3.59 34.82 10.57
C VAL A 618 -2.61 34.20 11.55
N GLU A 619 -2.89 32.98 11.99
CA GLU A 619 -2.01 32.17 12.81
C GLU A 619 -1.50 31.01 11.99
N LEU A 620 -0.21 30.72 12.09
CA LEU A 620 0.46 29.62 11.42
C LEU A 620 1.16 28.77 12.47
N VAL A 621 0.90 27.47 12.44
CA VAL A 621 1.59 26.49 13.29
C VAL A 621 2.54 25.69 12.40
N VAL A 622 3.84 25.83 12.64
CA VAL A 622 4.88 25.11 11.90
C VAL A 622 5.31 23.91 12.72
N PHE A 623 4.96 22.72 12.24
CA PHE A 623 5.39 21.46 12.80
C PHE A 623 6.77 21.10 12.24
N HIS A 624 7.71 20.87 13.15
CA HIS A 624 9.09 20.49 12.83
C HIS A 624 9.54 19.32 13.70
N ALA A 625 10.66 18.69 13.31
CA ALA A 625 11.35 17.71 14.16
C ALA A 625 12.87 17.97 14.14
N PRO A 626 13.62 17.62 15.18
CA PRO A 626 15.08 17.78 15.24
C PRO A 626 15.83 17.10 14.10
N TRP A 627 15.30 15.99 13.57
CA TRP A 627 15.89 15.25 12.45
C TRP A 627 15.52 15.83 11.06
N CYS A 628 14.56 16.74 10.99
CA CYS A 628 14.04 17.29 9.74
C CYS A 628 14.96 18.36 9.15
N ARG A 629 15.65 18.03 8.05
CA ARG A 629 16.64 18.91 7.42
C ARG A 629 16.05 20.10 6.65
N SER A 630 14.83 19.97 6.13
CA SER A 630 14.11 21.04 5.42
C SER A 630 13.31 21.96 6.35
N CYS A 631 13.11 21.56 7.61
CA CYS A 631 12.37 22.34 8.60
C CYS A 631 12.96 23.74 8.89
N PRO A 632 14.29 23.94 8.97
CA PRO A 632 14.87 25.28 9.11
C PRO A 632 14.44 26.26 8.01
N TYR A 633 14.34 25.80 6.75
CA TYR A 633 13.89 26.63 5.64
C TYR A 633 12.40 26.98 5.76
N ALA A 634 11.55 26.01 6.11
CA ALA A 634 10.12 26.23 6.32
C ALA A 634 9.85 27.23 7.46
N ILE A 635 10.56 27.07 8.58
CA ILE A 635 10.52 28.00 9.72
C ILE A 635 10.93 29.40 9.28
N ALA A 636 12.05 29.53 8.55
CA ALA A 636 12.51 30.82 8.06
C ALA A 636 11.50 31.48 7.09
N MET A 637 10.87 30.70 6.21
CA MET A 637 9.86 31.21 5.28
C MET A 637 8.63 31.74 6.03
N ALA A 638 8.10 30.97 7.00
CA ALA A 638 6.97 31.42 7.83
C ALA A 638 7.32 32.69 8.62
N GLN A 639 8.54 32.80 9.12
CA GLN A 639 9.02 34.00 9.80
C GLN A 639 9.15 35.20 8.87
N GLU A 640 9.56 35.04 7.62
CA GLU A 640 9.59 36.12 6.62
C GLU A 640 8.17 36.63 6.31
N PHE A 641 7.16 35.76 6.27
CA PHE A 641 5.76 36.15 6.15
C PHE A 641 5.30 37.00 7.35
N ALA A 642 5.62 36.57 8.57
CA ALA A 642 5.33 37.33 9.79
C ALA A 642 6.05 38.69 9.85
N GLN A 643 7.26 38.77 9.30
CA GLN A 643 7.98 40.03 9.16
C GLN A 643 7.35 40.96 8.12
N ALA A 644 6.86 40.41 7.01
CA ALA A 644 6.23 41.17 5.93
C ALA A 644 4.84 41.71 6.29
N ASN A 645 4.07 40.99 7.12
CA ASN A 645 2.81 41.47 7.67
C ASN A 645 2.67 41.12 9.18
N PRO A 646 2.68 42.13 10.08
CA PRO A 646 2.52 41.92 11.53
C PRO A 646 1.21 41.25 11.97
N ALA A 647 0.23 41.11 11.09
CA ALA A 647 -1.02 40.39 11.35
C ALA A 647 -0.84 38.86 11.33
N ILE A 648 0.29 38.35 10.83
CA ILE A 648 0.63 36.93 10.79
C ILE A 648 1.44 36.57 12.03
N ARG A 649 0.99 35.57 12.79
CA ARG A 649 1.69 35.00 13.93
C ARG A 649 2.13 33.58 13.62
N VAL A 650 3.36 33.24 13.99
CA VAL A 650 3.94 31.91 13.76
C VAL A 650 4.23 31.26 15.12
N GLU A 651 3.67 30.09 15.33
CA GLU A 651 3.98 29.18 16.41
C GLU A 651 4.83 28.02 15.87
N LEU A 652 5.84 27.61 16.63
CA LEU A 652 6.66 26.45 16.31
C LEU A 652 6.29 25.31 17.25
N VAL A 653 6.02 24.14 16.69
CA VAL A 653 5.68 22.93 17.44
C VAL A 653 6.66 21.84 17.05
N ASP A 654 7.35 21.29 18.05
CA ASP A 654 8.12 20.07 17.87
C ASP A 654 7.15 18.89 17.83
N ALA A 655 7.00 18.29 16.65
CA ALA A 655 6.02 17.24 16.40
C ALA A 655 6.40 15.91 17.06
N GLU A 656 7.65 15.74 17.51
CA GLU A 656 8.06 14.59 18.33
C GLU A 656 7.72 14.80 19.81
N GLU A 657 7.77 16.03 20.31
CA GLU A 657 7.43 16.34 21.70
C GLU A 657 5.91 16.51 21.92
N ASP A 658 5.20 17.05 20.92
CA ASP A 658 3.75 17.26 20.94
C ASP A 658 3.06 16.44 19.82
N THR A 659 3.22 15.12 19.93
CA THR A 659 2.70 14.15 18.95
C THR A 659 1.18 14.19 18.84
N GLU A 660 0.48 14.43 19.94
CA GLU A 660 -0.98 14.50 19.96
C GLU A 660 -1.48 15.66 19.08
N ARG A 661 -0.86 16.84 19.20
CA ARG A 661 -1.18 18.00 18.38
C ARG A 661 -0.80 17.81 16.91
N ALA A 662 0.30 17.12 16.64
CA ALA A 662 0.70 16.75 15.28
C ALA A 662 -0.29 15.77 14.62
N ILE A 663 -0.80 14.78 15.38
CA ILE A 663 -1.84 13.85 14.90
C ILE A 663 -3.15 14.60 14.62
N GLN A 664 -3.61 15.43 15.56
CA GLN A 664 -4.84 16.22 15.39
C GLN A 664 -4.76 17.19 14.21
N ALA A 665 -3.56 17.71 13.92
CA ALA A 665 -3.28 18.56 12.78
C ALA A 665 -3.09 17.78 11.46
N GLY A 666 -3.29 16.46 11.42
CA GLY A 666 -3.12 15.66 10.19
C GLY A 666 -1.67 15.59 9.69
N VAL A 667 -0.69 15.88 10.56
CA VAL A 667 0.75 15.86 10.25
C VAL A 667 1.31 14.43 10.23
N PHE A 668 0.57 13.49 10.84
CA PHE A 668 0.80 12.06 10.69
C PHE A 668 -0.03 11.50 9.53
N ARG A 669 0.60 10.81 8.57
CA ARG A 669 -0.10 10.04 7.53
C ARG A 669 0.47 8.63 7.44
N SER A 670 -0.42 7.64 7.35
CA SER A 670 -0.05 6.22 7.25
C SER A 670 0.93 5.78 8.34
N GLY A 671 0.69 6.21 9.58
CA GLY A 671 1.53 5.90 10.74
C GLY A 671 2.89 6.62 10.79
N ARG A 672 3.15 7.59 9.90
CA ARG A 672 4.44 8.31 9.84
C ARG A 672 4.27 9.81 10.05
N LEU A 673 5.22 10.40 10.80
CA LEU A 673 5.31 11.85 10.99
C LEU A 673 5.84 12.53 9.73
N ILE A 674 5.09 13.46 9.15
CA ILE A 674 5.47 14.19 7.92
C ILE A 674 5.78 15.65 8.28
N VAL A 675 7.07 16.02 8.25
CA VAL A 675 7.55 17.39 8.52
C VAL A 675 8.55 17.83 7.44
N PRO A 676 8.65 19.13 7.10
CA PRO A 676 7.92 20.24 7.68
C PRO A 676 6.46 20.27 7.24
N ALA A 677 5.58 20.66 8.17
CA ALA A 677 4.18 20.93 7.88
C ALA A 677 3.79 22.30 8.45
N ILE A 678 2.98 23.06 7.71
CA ILE A 678 2.46 24.35 8.16
C ILE A 678 0.94 24.31 8.13
N LEU A 679 0.33 24.42 9.30
CA LEU A 679 -1.11 24.46 9.52
C LEU A 679 -1.58 25.91 9.64
N ASN A 680 -2.69 26.26 8.98
CA ASN A 680 -3.51 27.42 9.34
C ASN A 680 -4.70 26.96 10.18
N PRO A 681 -4.71 27.20 11.52
CA PRO A 681 -5.77 26.71 12.39
C PRO A 681 -7.14 27.30 12.08
N ALA A 682 -7.22 28.45 11.40
CA ALA A 682 -8.49 29.07 11.05
C ALA A 682 -9.20 28.33 9.90
N THR A 683 -8.45 27.67 9.01
CA THR A 683 -9.00 26.90 7.88
C THR A 683 -8.90 25.39 8.09
N GLY A 684 -8.02 24.93 8.98
CA GLY A 684 -7.70 23.50 9.13
C GLY A 684 -6.80 22.96 8.01
N GLU A 685 -6.36 23.83 7.10
CA GLU A 685 -5.54 23.45 5.94
C GLU A 685 -4.07 23.30 6.35
N VAL A 686 -3.41 22.27 5.83
CA VAL A 686 -2.03 21.90 6.16
C VAL A 686 -1.26 21.68 4.86
N ILE A 687 -0.14 22.38 4.72
CA ILE A 687 0.78 22.17 3.60
C ILE A 687 2.04 21.44 4.08
N PHE A 688 2.51 20.49 3.28
CA PHE A 688 3.68 19.67 3.55
C PHE A 688 4.85 20.01 2.61
N GLY A 689 6.07 19.93 3.14
CA GLY A 689 7.29 20.14 2.36
C GLY A 689 7.61 21.62 2.11
N ILE A 690 8.70 21.84 1.38
CA ILE A 690 9.33 23.11 1.02
C ILE A 690 9.28 23.41 -0.48
N THR A 691 8.80 22.47 -1.32
CA THR A 691 8.59 22.69 -2.76
C THR A 691 7.48 23.72 -2.97
N ASP A 692 7.80 24.76 -3.73
CA ASP A 692 6.94 25.92 -4.00
C ASP A 692 6.32 26.56 -2.75
N LEU A 693 7.05 26.50 -1.62
CA LEU A 693 6.54 26.88 -0.31
C LEU A 693 6.04 28.33 -0.24
N GLU A 694 6.70 29.28 -0.92
CA GLU A 694 6.25 30.68 -0.92
C GLU A 694 4.83 30.83 -1.49
N ALA A 695 4.54 30.16 -2.63
CA ALA A 695 3.25 30.24 -3.29
C ALA A 695 2.16 29.54 -2.47
N ARG A 696 2.46 28.34 -1.97
CA ARG A 696 1.54 27.53 -1.15
C ARG A 696 1.25 28.19 0.19
N LEU A 697 2.26 28.78 0.83
CA LEU A 697 2.06 29.53 2.07
C LEU A 697 1.24 30.81 1.83
N LEU A 698 1.40 31.46 0.69
CA LEU A 698 0.57 32.62 0.34
C LEU A 698 -0.91 32.24 0.13
N GLU A 699 -1.18 31.09 -0.47
CA GLU A 699 -2.53 30.54 -0.58
C GLU A 699 -3.11 30.20 0.81
N LEU A 700 -2.31 29.51 1.64
CA LEU A 700 -2.68 29.14 2.99
C LEU A 700 -3.06 30.34 3.87
N VAL A 701 -2.32 31.45 3.78
CA VAL A 701 -2.60 32.68 4.55
C VAL A 701 -3.80 33.46 4.00
N ARG A 702 -4.15 33.30 2.72
CA ARG A 702 -5.33 33.95 2.12
C ARG A 702 -6.65 33.28 2.49
N GLY A 703 -6.61 32.05 3.01
CA GLY A 703 -7.76 31.28 3.48
C GLY A 703 -8.53 30.66 2.31
N GLY A 704 -8.02 29.55 1.78
CA GLY A 704 -8.44 28.82 0.57
C GLY A 704 -9.87 29.10 0.09
N GLY A 705 -9.98 29.76 -1.05
CA GLY A 705 -11.18 29.78 -1.86
C GLY A 705 -11.05 28.76 -2.97
N ARG A 706 -11.50 27.53 -2.74
CA ARG A 706 -11.89 26.57 -3.76
C ARG A 706 -12.96 25.64 -3.22
#